data_AF-A0A178VJN0-F1
#
_entry.id   AF-A0A178VJN0-F1
#
_cell.length_a   1.000
_cell.length_b   1.000
_cell.length_c   1.000
_cell.angle_alpha   90.00
_cell.angle_beta   90.00
_cell.angle_gamma   90.00
#
_symmetry.space_group_name_H-M   'P 1'
#
loop_
_entity.id
_entity.type
_entity.pdbx_description
1 polymer ?
#
loop_
_entity_poly.entity_id
_entity_poly.type
_entity_poly.pdbx_seq_one_letter_code
_entity_poly.pdbx_strand_id
1 'polypeptide(L)'
;MACPRVIFLILITFFILQTAFSSSWQTLSGKPPAVIARGGFSGMFPDSSIQAYQLVNITTSPDVMLWCDLQLTKDGVGICFPNLKLDNGSNVIRIDPHYKERFSVDFTWKELSDVKLAQGVVSRPYIFDDVSSILAIEEVAKLTASGLWLNIQDSAFYAQHNLSMRNSVVSLSRRLKVNFISSPEISFLKSMKNSVKPTVTKLIFRFLKQDHIEPFTNQSYGSLTKNLTYIRTFSSGILVPKSYIWPVDSALYLQPHTSLVTDAHKEGLQVFASEFANDFVIAYNYSYDPTAEYLSFIDNGNFSVDGFLSDFPVTPYRAINCFSHVDPKRAKEQAKITIISKNGASGDFPGCTDLAYQRAASDGADILDCNVQMSKDKIPFCMSSFDLINSTNVIETSFRNLSSVVSEINPRRSGIYTFSLTMSQIQTLKPTISNLEKDSGLFRNPRNNKAGKFLTLSEFLFLPNRYSSLLGLLIEVENAAYLVEHQGISVVDAVLDELKRATTQQNKTSARTILIQSTDKSVLMKFKEKNKMNHDELVYRVDDNIRDVADSAIKDIKNFAGSIVISKKSVFPYKGFIILEKETNIASKLKSSGLRVYVERFSNECVTHAFDFYDDPTLEIDSFVRDVQIDGIITDFPATTARYRKNKCYGEFGLTTTGELITFANPMLLPPAEAPYPALLDSDVTEPPLPEARSQPPASSPSKAEEKAIEVPFAFIAMAILVCFFISV
;
A
#
# COMPACT_ATOMS: atom_id res chain seq x y z
N MET A 1 43.01 45.78 32.23
CA MET A 1 43.01 44.29 32.17
C MET A 1 41.59 43.78 32.38
N ALA A 2 40.78 43.71 31.31
CA ALA A 2 39.44 43.11 31.32
C ALA A 2 38.92 42.84 29.89
N CYS A 3 39.78 42.33 28.99
CA CYS A 3 39.44 42.16 27.57
C CYS A 3 39.67 40.75 26.96
N PRO A 4 40.41 39.78 27.56
CA PRO A 4 40.51 38.44 26.97
C PRO A 4 39.34 37.50 27.35
N ARG A 5 38.77 37.65 28.56
CA ARG A 5 37.74 36.73 29.07
C ARG A 5 36.35 36.95 28.46
N VAL A 6 36.02 38.19 28.10
CA VAL A 6 34.73 38.53 27.46
C VAL A 6 34.72 38.07 26.00
N ILE A 7 35.84 38.19 25.28
CA ILE A 7 35.96 37.70 23.91
C ILE A 7 35.88 36.15 23.85
N PHE A 8 36.47 35.46 24.83
CA PHE A 8 36.41 33.99 24.91
C PHE A 8 35.00 33.48 25.27
N LEU A 9 34.27 34.18 26.16
CA LEU A 9 32.87 33.86 26.47
C LEU A 9 31.92 34.16 25.29
N ILE A 10 32.15 35.25 24.55
CA ILE A 10 31.38 35.57 23.33
C ILE A 10 31.62 34.50 22.25
N LEU A 11 32.86 34.06 22.04
CA LEU A 11 33.19 32.98 21.11
C LEU A 11 32.59 31.63 21.51
N ILE A 12 32.54 31.30 22.80
CA ILE A 12 31.86 30.09 23.29
C ILE A 12 30.34 30.20 23.13
N THR A 13 29.73 31.35 23.39
CA THR A 13 28.30 31.54 23.10
C THR A 13 28.01 31.50 21.59
N PHE A 14 28.92 31.98 20.73
CA PHE A 14 28.76 31.88 19.28
C PHE A 14 28.91 30.44 18.78
N PHE A 15 29.84 29.66 19.36
CA PHE A 15 29.99 28.23 19.05
C PHE A 15 28.82 27.39 19.59
N ILE A 16 28.31 27.68 20.79
CA ILE A 16 27.14 26.99 21.36
C ILE A 16 25.87 27.35 20.59
N LEU A 17 25.73 28.59 20.07
CA LEU A 17 24.60 28.98 19.22
C LEU A 17 24.71 28.38 17.79
N GLN A 18 25.92 28.18 17.25
CA GLN A 18 26.11 27.49 15.97
C GLN A 18 25.85 25.98 16.06
N THR A 19 26.08 25.35 17.20
CA THR A 19 25.69 23.95 17.43
C THR A 19 24.21 23.76 17.75
N ALA A 20 23.47 24.85 18.02
CA ALA A 20 22.05 24.80 18.39
C ALA A 20 21.07 25.04 17.22
N PHE A 21 21.56 25.30 16.00
CA PHE A 21 20.73 25.45 14.80
C PHE A 21 21.35 24.82 13.54
N SER A 22 22.00 23.66 13.64
CA SER A 22 22.10 22.84 12.43
C SER A 22 20.70 22.32 12.12
N SER A 23 20.07 22.84 11.06
CA SER A 23 18.84 22.26 10.52
C SER A 23 18.96 20.74 10.44
N SER A 24 17.96 20.01 10.93
CA SER A 24 17.89 18.55 10.75
C SER A 24 17.77 18.15 9.28
N TRP A 25 17.24 19.06 8.45
CA TRP A 25 17.07 18.88 7.02
C TRP A 25 18.37 19.16 6.28
N GLN A 26 18.81 18.17 5.49
CA GLN A 26 19.92 18.27 4.55
C GLN A 26 19.47 18.84 3.19
N THR A 27 18.47 19.73 3.20
CA THR A 27 18.05 20.50 2.02
C THR A 27 19.00 21.67 1.80
N LEU A 28 19.01 22.26 0.60
CA LEU A 28 19.88 23.40 0.32
C LEU A 28 19.62 24.58 1.28
N SER A 29 18.36 24.76 1.68
CA SER A 29 17.95 25.87 2.55
C SER A 29 17.99 25.55 4.05
N GLY A 30 18.20 24.29 4.43
CA GLY A 30 18.02 23.84 5.83
C GLY A 30 16.57 23.97 6.31
N LYS A 31 15.59 23.91 5.40
CA LYS A 31 14.16 23.92 5.73
C LYS A 31 13.54 22.58 5.37
N PRO A 32 12.35 22.25 5.93
CA PRO A 32 11.59 21.09 5.47
C PRO A 32 11.40 21.11 3.95
N PRO A 33 11.45 19.95 3.28
CA PRO A 33 11.15 19.82 1.87
C PRO A 33 9.75 20.40 1.55
N ALA A 34 9.60 21.03 0.38
CA ALA A 34 8.31 21.51 -0.08
C ALA A 34 7.45 20.38 -0.65
N VAL A 35 6.13 20.50 -0.53
CA VAL A 35 5.16 19.63 -1.21
C VAL A 35 4.51 20.41 -2.34
N ILE A 36 4.55 19.84 -3.54
CA ILE A 36 3.94 20.39 -4.75
C ILE A 36 2.91 19.38 -5.27
N ALA A 37 1.65 19.79 -5.32
CA ALA A 37 0.52 18.98 -5.76
C ALA A 37 0.35 19.08 -7.29
N ARG A 38 0.71 18.02 -8.02
CA ARG A 38 0.69 17.99 -9.50
C ARG A 38 -0.75 18.04 -10.00
N GLY A 39 -1.17 19.17 -10.58
CA GLY A 39 -2.57 19.35 -10.99
C GLY A 39 -3.56 19.28 -9.82
N GLY A 40 -3.09 19.56 -8.59
CA GLY A 40 -3.85 19.29 -7.36
C GLY A 40 -3.69 17.84 -6.90
N PHE A 41 -4.78 17.22 -6.46
CA PHE A 41 -4.85 15.81 -6.06
C PHE A 41 -5.21 14.93 -7.28
N SER A 42 -4.38 14.98 -8.32
CA SER A 42 -4.62 14.30 -9.62
C SER A 42 -4.66 12.77 -9.53
N GLY A 43 -4.19 12.20 -8.42
CA GLY A 43 -4.35 10.79 -8.08
C GLY A 43 -5.81 10.37 -7.93
N MET A 44 -6.67 11.29 -7.48
CA MET A 44 -8.08 11.03 -7.19
C MET A 44 -9.02 11.60 -8.25
N PHE A 45 -8.82 12.87 -8.59
CA PHE A 45 -9.69 13.60 -9.51
C PHE A 45 -9.01 13.82 -10.86
N PRO A 46 -9.76 14.11 -11.94
CA PRO A 46 -9.19 14.62 -13.17
C PRO A 46 -8.21 15.77 -12.88
N ASP A 47 -7.01 15.70 -13.47
CA ASP A 47 -5.93 16.65 -13.25
C ASP A 47 -6.40 18.09 -13.49
N SER A 48 -5.98 19.00 -12.62
CA SER A 48 -6.28 20.43 -12.71
C SER A 48 -7.77 20.78 -12.59
N SER A 49 -8.61 19.85 -12.12
CA SER A 49 -10.00 20.13 -11.76
C SER A 49 -10.09 20.93 -10.46
N ILE A 50 -11.23 21.61 -10.28
CA ILE A 50 -11.50 22.37 -9.05
C ILE A 50 -11.49 21.47 -7.81
N GLN A 51 -12.01 20.24 -7.89
CA GLN A 51 -11.99 19.26 -6.81
C GLN A 51 -10.57 18.78 -6.52
N ALA A 52 -9.75 18.52 -7.55
CA ALA A 52 -8.35 18.16 -7.36
C ALA A 52 -7.61 19.22 -6.54
N TYR A 53 -7.77 20.51 -6.88
CA TYR A 53 -7.12 21.59 -6.14
C TYR A 53 -7.72 21.80 -4.74
N GLN A 54 -9.03 21.72 -4.58
CA GLN A 54 -9.70 21.88 -3.28
C GLN A 54 -9.33 20.76 -2.30
N LEU A 55 -9.22 19.51 -2.77
CA LEU A 55 -8.87 18.38 -1.91
C LEU A 55 -7.49 18.53 -1.28
N VAL A 56 -6.55 19.22 -1.94
CA VAL A 56 -5.23 19.54 -1.35
C VAL A 56 -5.40 20.33 -0.06
N ASN A 57 -6.25 21.38 -0.06
CA ASN A 57 -6.48 22.20 1.13
C ASN A 57 -7.25 21.49 2.24
N ILE A 58 -8.00 20.43 1.90
CA ILE A 58 -8.74 19.61 2.87
C ILE A 58 -7.81 18.60 3.54
N THR A 59 -6.90 17.99 2.77
CA THR A 59 -6.07 16.87 3.21
C THR A 59 -4.68 17.28 3.72
N THR A 60 -4.27 18.53 3.47
CA THR A 60 -2.95 19.06 3.81
C THR A 60 -3.02 20.49 4.38
N SER A 61 -1.87 21.07 4.79
CA SER A 61 -1.79 22.47 5.19
C SER A 61 -1.93 23.41 3.97
N PRO A 62 -2.43 24.65 4.15
CA PRO A 62 -2.36 25.71 3.14
C PRO A 62 -0.96 25.98 2.58
N ASP A 63 0.11 25.51 3.25
CA ASP A 63 1.52 25.60 2.84
C ASP A 63 1.89 24.75 1.61
N VAL A 64 1.00 23.86 1.15
CA VAL A 64 1.21 23.05 -0.06
C VAL A 64 1.04 23.90 -1.33
N MET A 65 1.97 23.73 -2.26
CA MET A 65 1.99 24.48 -3.51
C MET A 65 1.17 23.79 -4.59
N LEU A 66 0.40 24.57 -5.36
CA LEU A 66 -0.36 24.04 -6.51
C LEU A 66 0.47 24.13 -7.79
N TRP A 67 0.54 23.04 -8.53
CA TRP A 67 1.16 22.95 -9.84
C TRP A 67 0.15 23.18 -10.95
N CYS A 68 0.55 23.95 -11.96
CA CYS A 68 -0.20 24.13 -13.18
C CYS A 68 0.71 23.95 -14.39
N ASP A 69 0.38 22.98 -15.24
CA ASP A 69 0.90 22.91 -16.61
C ASP A 69 0.19 23.98 -17.44
N LEU A 70 0.87 25.11 -17.65
CA LEU A 70 0.27 26.26 -18.30
C LEU A 70 0.17 26.03 -19.81
N GLN A 71 -1.04 26.17 -20.34
CA GLN A 71 -1.31 26.21 -21.77
C GLN A 71 -2.02 27.50 -22.15
N LEU A 72 -1.96 27.87 -23.44
CA LEU A 72 -2.67 29.03 -23.97
C LEU A 72 -3.76 28.60 -24.94
N THR A 73 -4.95 29.17 -24.76
CA THR A 73 -6.04 29.08 -25.75
C THR A 73 -5.72 29.90 -26.99
N LYS A 74 -6.51 29.73 -28.06
CA LYS A 74 -6.42 30.49 -29.31
C LYS A 74 -6.43 32.01 -29.12
N ASP A 75 -7.22 32.49 -28.16
CA ASP A 75 -7.36 33.90 -27.78
C ASP A 75 -6.39 34.33 -26.65
N GLY A 76 -5.43 33.47 -26.29
CA GLY A 76 -4.32 33.80 -25.40
C GLY A 76 -4.64 33.70 -23.91
N VAL A 77 -5.74 33.06 -23.51
CA VAL A 77 -6.09 32.81 -22.11
C VAL A 77 -5.24 31.67 -21.57
N GLY A 78 -4.69 31.85 -20.36
CA GLY A 78 -3.89 30.83 -19.67
C GLY A 78 -4.77 29.83 -18.93
N ILE A 79 -4.64 28.54 -19.25
CA ILE A 79 -5.36 27.45 -18.60
C ILE A 79 -4.39 26.46 -17.96
N CYS A 80 -4.85 25.71 -16.96
CA CYS A 80 -4.12 24.59 -16.38
C CYS A 80 -4.58 23.28 -16.98
N PHE A 81 -3.69 22.60 -17.71
CA PHE A 81 -4.00 21.33 -18.35
C PHE A 81 -2.71 20.52 -18.63
N PRO A 82 -2.64 19.24 -18.20
CA PRO A 82 -1.38 18.49 -18.14
C PRO A 82 -0.80 18.08 -19.51
N ASN A 83 -1.66 17.85 -20.51
CA ASN A 83 -1.27 17.25 -21.79
C ASN A 83 -1.49 18.21 -22.95
N LEU A 84 -0.55 18.32 -23.88
CA LEU A 84 -0.67 19.23 -25.03
C LEU A 84 -1.97 18.97 -25.84
N LYS A 85 -2.32 17.69 -26.01
CA LYS A 85 -3.61 17.31 -26.60
C LYS A 85 -4.71 17.24 -25.53
N LEU A 86 -5.80 17.96 -25.77
CA LEU A 86 -6.91 18.08 -24.82
C LEU A 86 -7.69 16.77 -24.64
N ASP A 87 -7.66 15.85 -25.60
CA ASP A 87 -8.32 14.55 -25.50
C ASP A 87 -7.66 13.62 -24.45
N ASN A 88 -6.40 13.87 -24.09
CA ASN A 88 -5.74 13.19 -22.99
C ASN A 88 -6.03 13.89 -21.66
N GLY A 89 -7.24 13.71 -21.13
CA GLY A 89 -7.68 14.30 -19.86
C GLY A 89 -8.95 15.15 -19.96
N SER A 90 -9.69 15.07 -21.06
CA SER A 90 -11.00 15.71 -21.18
C SER A 90 -11.91 14.97 -22.17
N ASN A 91 -13.19 15.33 -22.15
CA ASN A 91 -14.20 14.80 -23.05
C ASN A 91 -14.31 15.57 -24.38
N VAL A 92 -13.31 16.39 -24.75
CA VAL A 92 -13.33 17.25 -25.94
C VAL A 92 -13.68 16.48 -27.24
N ILE A 93 -13.35 15.18 -27.32
CA ILE A 93 -13.71 14.32 -28.46
C ILE A 93 -15.23 14.25 -28.67
N ARG A 94 -16.02 14.22 -27.58
CA ARG A 94 -17.48 14.13 -27.64
C ARG A 94 -18.13 15.44 -28.06
N ILE A 95 -17.45 16.56 -27.80
CA ILE A 95 -17.96 17.91 -28.04
C ILE A 95 -17.62 18.35 -29.45
N ASP A 96 -16.40 18.06 -29.91
CA ASP A 96 -15.97 18.37 -31.26
C ASP A 96 -15.34 17.16 -31.96
N PRO A 97 -16.17 16.34 -32.64
CA PRO A 97 -15.69 15.15 -33.34
C PRO A 97 -14.91 15.49 -34.62
N HIS A 98 -14.95 16.73 -35.12
CA HIS A 98 -14.49 17.07 -36.47
C HIS A 98 -12.98 17.39 -36.57
N TYR A 99 -12.33 17.78 -35.48
CA TYR A 99 -10.88 18.01 -35.47
C TYR A 99 -10.08 16.70 -35.30
N LYS A 100 -9.06 16.52 -36.15
CA LYS A 100 -8.13 15.36 -36.04
C LYS A 100 -7.17 15.49 -34.86
N GLU A 101 -6.75 16.71 -34.54
CA GLU A 101 -5.90 17.05 -33.40
C GLU A 101 -6.59 18.17 -32.63
N ARG A 102 -6.65 18.06 -31.30
CA ARG A 102 -7.45 18.93 -30.42
C ARG A 102 -6.52 19.60 -29.41
N PHE A 103 -5.78 20.60 -29.86
CA PHE A 103 -4.88 21.37 -29.01
C PHE A 103 -5.61 22.57 -28.40
N SER A 104 -5.11 23.08 -27.27
CA SER A 104 -5.65 24.29 -26.65
C SER A 104 -5.70 25.50 -27.59
N VAL A 105 -4.74 25.61 -28.51
CA VAL A 105 -4.65 26.70 -29.51
C VAL A 105 -5.72 26.63 -30.61
N ASP A 106 -6.45 25.53 -30.74
CA ASP A 106 -7.52 25.39 -31.72
C ASP A 106 -8.84 26.03 -31.24
N PHE A 107 -8.97 26.21 -29.92
CA PHE A 107 -10.19 26.68 -29.26
C PHE A 107 -9.95 28.02 -28.54
N THR A 108 -10.92 28.93 -28.64
CA THR A 108 -11.02 30.09 -27.74
C THR A 108 -11.44 29.64 -26.35
N TRP A 109 -11.17 30.45 -25.33
CA TRP A 109 -11.62 30.16 -23.96
C TRP A 109 -13.13 29.92 -23.87
N LYS A 110 -13.91 30.67 -24.66
CA LYS A 110 -15.37 30.50 -24.73
C LYS A 110 -15.77 29.15 -25.31
N GLU A 111 -15.05 28.64 -26.32
CA GLU A 111 -15.34 27.33 -26.93
C GLU A 111 -14.98 26.16 -25.98
N LEU A 112 -14.05 26.38 -25.04
CA LEU A 112 -13.70 25.38 -24.03
C LEU A 112 -14.67 25.32 -22.84
N SER A 113 -15.69 26.18 -22.76
CA SER A 113 -16.61 26.21 -21.60
C SER A 113 -17.34 24.88 -21.37
N ASP A 114 -17.64 24.20 -22.47
CA ASP A 114 -18.41 22.96 -22.47
C ASP A 114 -17.52 21.72 -22.25
N VAL A 115 -16.20 21.87 -22.41
CA VAL A 115 -15.23 20.79 -22.21
C VAL A 115 -15.12 20.45 -20.72
N LYS A 116 -15.32 19.17 -20.42
CA LYS A 116 -15.17 18.61 -19.08
C LYS A 116 -13.92 17.76 -18.98
N LEU A 117 -13.28 17.85 -17.83
CA LEU A 117 -12.11 17.09 -17.47
C LEU A 117 -12.49 15.62 -17.20
N ALA A 118 -11.59 14.73 -17.54
CA ALA A 118 -11.70 13.30 -17.32
C ALA A 118 -10.33 12.74 -16.91
N GLN A 119 -10.28 11.56 -16.29
CA GLN A 119 -9.04 10.91 -15.93
C GLN A 119 -8.21 10.54 -17.17
N GLY A 120 -6.96 10.98 -17.20
CA GLY A 120 -6.00 10.57 -18.23
C GLY A 120 -5.38 9.19 -17.96
N VAL A 121 -5.49 8.70 -16.72
CA VAL A 121 -4.96 7.40 -16.28
C VAL A 121 -6.14 6.46 -16.00
N VAL A 122 -6.30 5.43 -16.84
CA VAL A 122 -7.49 4.57 -16.82
C VAL A 122 -7.64 3.70 -15.57
N SER A 123 -6.57 3.51 -14.79
CA SER A 123 -6.63 2.81 -13.49
C SER A 123 -7.17 3.69 -12.36
N ARG A 124 -7.25 5.01 -12.55
CA ARG A 124 -7.74 5.96 -11.55
C ARG A 124 -9.27 6.03 -11.55
N PRO A 125 -9.89 6.63 -10.50
CA PRO A 125 -11.33 6.64 -10.36
C PRO A 125 -12.02 7.45 -11.48
N TYR A 126 -12.61 6.76 -12.45
CA TYR A 126 -13.34 7.38 -13.57
C TYR A 126 -14.69 8.00 -13.14
N ILE A 127 -15.18 7.66 -11.94
CA ILE A 127 -16.48 8.13 -11.45
C ILE A 127 -16.52 9.65 -11.20
N PHE A 128 -15.38 10.34 -11.24
CA PHE A 128 -15.29 11.79 -11.14
C PHE A 128 -15.18 12.50 -12.50
N ASP A 129 -15.23 11.74 -13.59
CA ASP A 129 -15.14 12.27 -14.94
C ASP A 129 -16.41 13.05 -15.32
N ASP A 130 -16.25 13.97 -16.26
CA ASP A 130 -17.33 14.80 -16.82
C ASP A 130 -18.02 15.74 -15.81
N VAL A 131 -17.44 15.94 -14.61
CA VAL A 131 -17.99 16.84 -13.57
C VAL A 131 -17.50 18.27 -13.75
N SER A 132 -16.19 18.47 -13.92
CA SER A 132 -15.54 19.78 -13.85
C SER A 132 -15.04 20.29 -15.19
N SER A 133 -15.12 21.60 -15.41
CA SER A 133 -14.56 22.25 -16.59
C SER A 133 -13.06 22.55 -16.41
N ILE A 134 -12.38 22.81 -17.53
CA ILE A 134 -11.02 23.37 -17.54
C ILE A 134 -11.00 24.69 -16.76
N LEU A 135 -9.95 24.94 -15.97
CA LEU A 135 -9.80 26.17 -15.18
C LEU A 135 -8.81 27.14 -15.83
N ALA A 136 -9.14 28.43 -15.77
CA ALA A 136 -8.16 29.47 -16.03
C ALA A 136 -7.16 29.59 -14.86
N ILE A 137 -5.93 29.99 -15.15
CA ILE A 137 -4.88 30.10 -14.12
C ILE A 137 -5.23 31.10 -13.01
N GLU A 138 -5.94 32.18 -13.33
CA GLU A 138 -6.41 33.14 -12.33
C GLU A 138 -7.40 32.54 -11.33
N GLU A 139 -8.13 31.49 -11.70
CA GLU A 139 -9.02 30.76 -10.79
C GLU A 139 -8.22 29.87 -9.85
N VAL A 140 -7.25 29.12 -10.38
CA VAL A 140 -6.34 28.27 -9.58
C VAL A 140 -5.53 29.11 -8.59
N ALA A 141 -5.09 30.31 -9.00
CA ALA A 141 -4.36 31.23 -8.14
C ALA A 141 -5.14 31.65 -6.88
N LYS A 142 -6.47 31.66 -6.92
CA LYS A 142 -7.33 32.01 -5.77
C LYS A 142 -7.44 30.87 -4.76
N LEU A 143 -7.10 29.64 -5.16
CA LEU A 143 -7.22 28.44 -4.33
C LEU A 143 -5.99 28.20 -3.45
N THR A 144 -4.88 28.93 -3.67
CA THR A 144 -3.63 28.74 -2.92
C THR A 144 -3.14 30.02 -2.26
N ALA A 145 -2.88 29.96 -0.96
CA ALA A 145 -2.21 31.02 -0.22
C ALA A 145 -0.66 30.95 -0.40
N SER A 146 -0.14 29.75 -0.62
CA SER A 146 1.30 29.47 -0.75
C SER A 146 1.91 29.87 -2.07
N GLY A 147 1.04 30.04 -3.07
CA GLY A 147 1.36 30.52 -4.40
C GLY A 147 1.53 29.38 -5.40
N LEU A 148 1.87 29.74 -6.63
CA LEU A 148 1.79 28.85 -7.78
C LEU A 148 3.15 28.35 -8.24
N TRP A 149 3.17 27.09 -8.66
CA TRP A 149 4.21 26.52 -9.51
C TRP A 149 3.71 26.43 -10.95
N LEU A 150 4.25 27.25 -11.85
CA LEU A 150 3.91 27.20 -13.27
C LEU A 150 4.92 26.34 -14.02
N ASN A 151 4.46 25.31 -14.71
CA ASN A 151 5.29 24.55 -15.61
C ASN A 151 5.00 24.91 -17.06
N ILE A 152 6.06 25.26 -17.79
CA ILE A 152 6.01 25.77 -19.16
C ILE A 152 6.66 24.76 -20.10
N GLN A 153 5.90 24.30 -21.07
CA GLN A 153 6.33 23.35 -22.09
C GLN A 153 5.90 23.86 -23.47
N ASP A 154 6.51 23.30 -24.51
CA ASP A 154 6.12 23.49 -25.90
C ASP A 154 6.08 24.96 -26.34
N SER A 155 7.01 25.78 -25.84
CA SER A 155 7.05 27.23 -26.13
C SER A 155 7.15 27.52 -27.63
N ALA A 156 7.89 26.69 -28.37
CA ALA A 156 8.01 26.79 -29.82
C ALA A 156 6.69 26.47 -30.56
N PHE A 157 5.88 25.53 -30.04
CA PHE A 157 4.56 25.23 -30.58
C PHE A 157 3.66 26.46 -30.49
N TYR A 158 3.53 27.08 -29.32
CA TYR A 158 2.72 28.30 -29.17
C TYR A 158 3.18 29.45 -30.07
N ALA A 159 4.49 29.60 -30.28
CA ALA A 159 5.04 30.60 -31.19
C ALA A 159 4.59 30.40 -32.65
N GLN A 160 4.45 29.15 -33.11
CA GLN A 160 3.92 28.84 -34.44
C GLN A 160 2.45 29.27 -34.61
N HIS A 161 1.72 29.36 -33.50
CA HIS A 161 0.33 29.81 -33.45
C HIS A 161 0.18 31.31 -33.11
N ASN A 162 1.25 32.10 -33.28
CA ASN A 162 1.30 33.54 -32.95
C ASN A 162 1.03 33.86 -31.46
N LEU A 163 1.25 32.89 -30.56
CA LEU A 163 1.14 33.06 -29.12
C LEU A 163 2.53 33.07 -28.48
N SER A 164 2.67 33.77 -27.35
CA SER A 164 3.97 33.90 -26.66
C SER A 164 3.86 33.46 -25.20
N MET A 165 4.30 32.23 -24.90
CA MET A 165 4.39 31.72 -23.53
C MET A 165 5.17 32.68 -22.63
N ARG A 166 6.29 33.20 -23.11
CA ARG A 166 7.12 34.16 -22.35
C ARG A 166 6.32 35.40 -21.94
N ASN A 167 5.65 36.05 -22.89
CA ASN A 167 4.90 37.27 -22.61
C ASN A 167 3.71 37.00 -21.68
N SER A 168 3.00 35.89 -21.89
CA SER A 168 1.91 35.46 -21.01
C SER A 168 2.39 35.21 -19.59
N VAL A 169 3.47 34.46 -19.40
CA VAL A 169 4.04 34.19 -18.06
C VAL A 169 4.53 35.45 -17.36
N VAL A 170 5.16 36.38 -18.10
CA VAL A 170 5.57 37.69 -17.53
C VAL A 170 4.35 38.51 -17.10
N SER A 171 3.29 38.52 -17.90
CA SER A 171 2.03 39.19 -17.57
C SER A 171 1.36 38.59 -16.33
N LEU A 172 1.31 37.25 -16.26
CA LEU A 172 0.75 36.51 -15.13
C LEU A 172 1.56 36.76 -13.85
N SER A 173 2.89 36.71 -13.92
CA SER A 173 3.78 36.91 -12.76
C SER A 173 3.72 38.32 -12.16
N ARG A 174 3.17 39.31 -12.89
CA ARG A 174 2.91 40.67 -12.37
C ARG A 174 1.61 40.75 -11.55
N ARG A 175 0.67 39.85 -11.79
CA ARG A 175 -0.69 39.87 -11.22
C ARG A 175 -0.92 38.76 -10.20
N LEU A 176 -0.20 37.66 -10.32
CA LEU A 176 -0.35 36.45 -9.51
C LEU A 176 0.92 36.17 -8.71
N LYS A 177 0.75 35.55 -7.54
CA LYS A 177 1.86 35.06 -6.72
C LYS A 177 2.42 33.76 -7.30
N VAL A 178 3.39 33.89 -8.22
CA VAL A 178 4.11 32.77 -8.84
C VAL A 178 5.45 32.58 -8.15
N ASN A 179 5.60 31.48 -7.41
CA ASN A 179 6.81 31.17 -6.64
C ASN A 179 7.85 30.44 -7.48
N PHE A 180 7.41 29.60 -8.40
CA PHE A 180 8.28 28.80 -9.24
C PHE A 180 7.78 28.80 -10.68
N ILE A 181 8.73 28.88 -11.61
CA ILE A 181 8.50 28.65 -13.03
C ILE A 181 9.46 27.56 -13.46
N SER A 182 8.94 26.41 -13.88
CA SER A 182 9.74 25.34 -14.45
C SER A 182 9.59 25.23 -15.95
N SER A 183 10.63 24.74 -16.62
CA SER A 183 10.54 24.34 -18.02
C SER A 183 11.64 23.32 -18.35
N PRO A 184 11.38 22.35 -19.23
CA PRO A 184 12.41 21.52 -19.82
C PRO A 184 13.19 22.25 -20.93
N GLU A 185 12.75 23.42 -21.39
CA GLU A 185 13.39 24.15 -22.49
C GLU A 185 14.43 25.17 -21.97
N ILE A 186 15.72 24.96 -22.25
CA ILE A 186 16.79 25.85 -21.76
C ILE A 186 16.65 27.26 -22.36
N SER A 187 16.28 27.35 -23.63
CA SER A 187 16.05 28.62 -24.33
C SER A 187 14.97 29.47 -23.64
N PHE A 188 13.87 28.84 -23.20
CA PHE A 188 12.80 29.50 -22.47
C PHE A 188 13.28 30.05 -21.12
N LEU A 189 13.93 29.23 -20.29
CA LEU A 189 14.42 29.68 -18.97
C LEU A 189 15.44 30.81 -19.08
N LYS A 190 16.37 30.73 -20.04
CA LYS A 190 17.32 31.82 -20.30
C LYS A 190 16.60 33.12 -20.68
N SER A 191 15.54 33.04 -21.48
CA SER A 191 14.74 34.21 -21.87
C SER A 191 13.97 34.85 -20.70
N MET A 192 13.73 34.09 -19.63
CA MET A 192 13.00 34.50 -18.43
C MET A 192 13.90 35.06 -17.32
N LYS A 193 15.21 34.77 -17.34
CA LYS A 193 16.17 35.14 -16.28
C LYS A 193 16.10 36.61 -15.85
N ASN A 194 15.92 37.53 -16.78
CA ASN A 194 15.86 38.97 -16.50
C ASN A 194 14.42 39.51 -16.39
N SER A 195 13.42 38.65 -16.58
CA SER A 195 12.00 39.01 -16.57
C SER A 195 11.34 38.79 -15.20
N VAL A 196 11.99 38.03 -14.33
CA VAL A 196 11.51 37.70 -12.98
C VAL A 196 12.54 38.10 -11.92
N LYS A 197 12.08 38.36 -10.70
CA LYS A 197 12.96 38.63 -9.57
C LYS A 197 13.27 37.30 -8.86
N PRO A 198 14.53 36.81 -8.84
CA PRO A 198 14.88 35.52 -8.26
C PRO A 198 14.52 35.34 -6.77
N THR A 199 14.41 36.45 -6.03
CA THR A 199 13.99 36.46 -4.63
C THR A 199 12.49 36.19 -4.44
N VAL A 200 11.70 36.34 -5.50
CA VAL A 200 10.24 36.15 -5.50
C VAL A 200 9.87 34.90 -6.28
N THR A 201 10.41 34.75 -7.50
CA THR A 201 10.11 33.66 -8.42
C THR A 201 11.39 32.95 -8.80
N LYS A 202 11.47 31.66 -8.48
CA LYS A 202 12.61 30.81 -8.82
C LYS A 202 12.39 30.13 -10.17
N LEU A 203 13.40 30.18 -11.01
CA LEU A 203 13.43 29.40 -12.26
C LEU A 203 13.95 28.00 -11.95
N ILE A 204 13.28 26.97 -12.45
CA ILE A 204 13.60 25.56 -12.21
C ILE A 204 13.78 24.84 -13.54
N PHE A 205 14.91 24.18 -13.73
CA PHE A 205 15.15 23.38 -14.92
C PHE A 205 14.56 21.99 -14.73
N ARG A 206 13.58 21.62 -15.54
CA ARG A 206 12.91 20.32 -15.46
C ARG A 206 13.63 19.32 -16.36
N PHE A 207 14.10 18.24 -15.78
CA PHE A 207 14.66 17.13 -16.53
C PHE A 207 13.54 16.22 -17.04
N LEU A 208 13.72 15.72 -18.26
CA LEU A 208 12.94 14.61 -18.80
C LEU A 208 13.74 13.31 -18.64
N LYS A 209 13.37 12.24 -19.35
CA LYS A 209 14.14 10.99 -19.36
C LYS A 209 15.58 11.22 -19.82
N GLN A 210 16.51 10.42 -19.31
CA GLN A 210 17.95 10.62 -19.51
C GLN A 210 18.40 10.61 -20.97
N ASP A 211 17.71 9.85 -21.80
CA ASP A 211 17.94 9.65 -23.24
C ASP A 211 17.25 10.70 -24.12
N HIS A 212 16.27 11.45 -23.58
CA HIS A 212 15.64 12.55 -24.32
C HIS A 212 16.65 13.66 -24.59
N ILE A 213 16.51 14.32 -25.74
CA ILE A 213 17.40 15.40 -26.18
C ILE A 213 16.78 16.76 -25.85
N GLU A 214 17.57 17.62 -25.21
CA GLU A 214 17.22 19.02 -25.00
C GLU A 214 17.49 19.82 -26.30
N PRO A 215 16.48 20.48 -26.89
CA PRO A 215 16.59 21.03 -28.24
C PRO A 215 17.62 22.15 -28.42
N PHE A 216 17.88 22.97 -27.39
CA PHE A 216 18.76 24.14 -27.52
C PHE A 216 20.25 23.75 -27.54
N THR A 217 20.62 22.79 -26.71
CA THR A 217 22.01 22.31 -26.58
C THR A 217 22.30 21.10 -27.44
N ASN A 218 21.26 20.42 -27.95
CA ASN A 218 21.34 19.13 -28.64
C ASN A 218 22.09 18.06 -27.81
N GLN A 219 21.95 18.14 -26.49
CA GLN A 219 22.50 17.16 -25.54
C GLN A 219 21.37 16.40 -24.87
N SER A 220 21.64 15.18 -24.46
CA SER A 220 20.66 14.44 -23.66
C SER A 220 20.52 15.03 -22.26
N TYR A 221 19.34 14.90 -21.64
CA TYR A 221 19.13 15.32 -20.25
C TYR A 221 20.09 14.62 -19.28
N GLY A 222 20.43 13.35 -19.51
CA GLY A 222 21.43 12.61 -18.72
C GLY A 222 22.87 13.11 -18.90
N SER A 223 23.19 13.79 -20.01
CA SER A 223 24.46 14.50 -20.18
C SER A 223 24.45 15.83 -19.44
N LEU A 224 23.33 16.57 -19.54
CA LEU A 224 23.16 17.88 -18.90
C LEU A 224 23.23 17.81 -17.37
N THR A 225 22.76 16.71 -16.74
CA THR A 225 22.87 16.53 -15.28
C THR A 225 24.31 16.52 -14.78
N LYS A 226 25.30 16.25 -15.64
CA LYS A 226 26.72 16.26 -15.28
C LYS A 226 27.33 17.66 -15.29
N ASN A 227 26.61 18.68 -15.78
CA ASN A 227 27.07 20.06 -15.88
C ASN A 227 26.16 21.02 -15.09
N LEU A 228 26.12 20.82 -13.78
CA LEU A 228 25.29 21.59 -12.86
C LEU A 228 25.70 23.06 -12.78
N THR A 229 26.99 23.38 -12.91
CA THR A 229 27.49 24.77 -12.97
C THR A 229 26.90 25.52 -14.16
N TYR A 230 26.78 24.87 -15.33
CA TYR A 230 26.10 25.48 -16.48
C TYR A 230 24.61 25.74 -16.20
N ILE A 231 23.91 24.77 -15.61
CA ILE A 231 22.48 24.92 -15.25
C ILE A 231 22.28 26.07 -14.26
N ARG A 232 23.19 26.21 -13.29
CA ARG A 232 23.18 27.30 -12.30
C ARG A 232 23.23 28.69 -12.92
N THR A 233 23.75 28.83 -14.15
CA THR A 233 23.79 30.13 -14.84
C THR A 233 22.41 30.67 -15.23
N PHE A 234 21.38 29.82 -15.32
CA PHE A 234 20.02 30.24 -15.70
C PHE A 234 18.93 29.71 -14.77
N SER A 235 19.24 28.80 -13.85
CA SER A 235 18.28 28.18 -12.94
C SER A 235 18.67 28.37 -11.47
N SER A 236 17.65 28.36 -10.61
CA SER A 236 17.79 28.34 -9.14
C SER A 236 17.64 26.93 -8.56
N GLY A 237 17.20 25.97 -9.38
CA GLY A 237 17.05 24.58 -8.98
C GLY A 237 16.76 23.67 -10.16
N ILE A 238 16.59 22.39 -9.87
CA ILE A 238 16.27 21.34 -10.84
C ILE A 238 15.06 20.54 -10.34
N LEU A 239 14.21 20.12 -11.27
CA LEU A 239 13.13 19.16 -11.02
C LEU A 239 13.47 17.90 -11.80
N VAL A 240 13.64 16.77 -11.12
CA VAL A 240 14.15 15.54 -11.72
C VAL A 240 13.22 14.35 -11.46
N PRO A 241 13.03 13.46 -12.44
CA PRO A 241 12.46 12.13 -12.20
C PRO A 241 13.20 11.42 -11.06
N LYS A 242 12.47 10.75 -10.18
CA LYS A 242 13.04 10.07 -9.00
C LYS A 242 14.19 9.10 -9.33
N SER A 243 14.17 8.52 -10.54
CA SER A 243 15.21 7.64 -11.08
C SER A 243 16.59 8.28 -11.28
N TYR A 244 16.68 9.61 -11.33
CA TYR A 244 17.98 10.32 -11.35
C TYR A 244 18.68 10.30 -9.99
N ILE A 245 17.91 10.16 -8.90
CA ILE A 245 18.43 10.17 -7.53
C ILE A 245 18.59 8.73 -7.04
N TRP A 246 17.53 7.94 -7.14
CA TRP A 246 17.50 6.52 -6.81
C TRP A 246 17.20 5.71 -8.07
N PRO A 247 18.21 5.28 -8.83
CA PRO A 247 17.98 4.47 -10.01
C PRO A 247 17.35 3.13 -9.64
N VAL A 248 16.47 2.63 -10.50
CA VAL A 248 15.79 1.34 -10.33
C VAL A 248 16.16 0.45 -11.52
N ASP A 249 16.57 -0.79 -11.27
CA ASP A 249 16.85 -1.75 -12.34
C ASP A 249 15.55 -2.26 -13.00
N SER A 250 15.69 -2.96 -14.11
CA SER A 250 14.54 -3.55 -14.83
C SER A 250 13.79 -4.63 -14.02
N ALA A 251 14.37 -5.08 -12.91
CA ALA A 251 13.75 -6.03 -11.98
C ALA A 251 13.08 -5.33 -10.78
N LEU A 252 12.95 -4.00 -10.82
CA LEU A 252 12.31 -3.15 -9.80
C LEU A 252 13.05 -3.09 -8.47
N TYR A 253 14.39 -3.16 -8.48
CA TYR A 253 15.20 -2.96 -7.27
C TYR A 253 16.02 -1.68 -7.35
N LEU A 254 16.10 -0.99 -6.21
CA LEU A 254 16.96 0.17 -6.03
C LEU A 254 18.41 -0.19 -6.30
N GLN A 255 19.07 0.65 -7.08
CA GLN A 255 20.51 0.73 -7.19
C GLN A 255 21.05 1.75 -6.18
N PRO A 256 22.38 1.82 -5.96
CA PRO A 256 22.96 2.88 -5.15
C PRO A 256 22.50 4.26 -5.64
N HIS A 257 22.11 5.13 -4.70
CA HIS A 257 21.73 6.50 -5.05
C HIS A 257 22.89 7.24 -5.71
N THR A 258 22.56 8.21 -6.55
CA THR A 258 23.55 9.08 -7.19
C THR A 258 23.99 10.20 -6.26
N SER A 259 25.05 10.93 -6.62
CA SER A 259 25.49 12.14 -5.90
C SER A 259 24.70 13.40 -6.30
N LEU A 260 23.72 13.29 -7.20
CA LEU A 260 23.05 14.43 -7.85
C LEU A 260 22.54 15.47 -6.85
N VAL A 261 21.89 15.05 -5.77
CA VAL A 261 21.35 15.97 -4.76
C VAL A 261 22.47 16.76 -4.11
N THR A 262 23.50 16.05 -3.60
CA THR A 262 24.63 16.68 -2.92
C THR A 262 25.45 17.58 -3.85
N ASP A 263 25.63 17.20 -5.12
CA ASP A 263 26.38 17.99 -6.08
C ASP A 263 25.59 19.22 -6.54
N ALA A 264 24.28 19.10 -6.72
CA ALA A 264 23.42 20.25 -7.00
C ALA A 264 23.41 21.25 -5.84
N HIS A 265 23.35 20.76 -4.58
CA HIS A 265 23.43 21.61 -3.41
C HIS A 265 24.76 22.35 -3.31
N LYS A 266 25.89 21.70 -3.61
CA LYS A 266 27.21 22.37 -3.66
C LYS A 266 27.24 23.52 -4.68
N GLU A 267 26.56 23.35 -5.82
CA GLU A 267 26.41 24.39 -6.85
C GLU A 267 25.31 25.43 -6.51
N GLY A 268 24.64 25.29 -5.37
CA GLY A 268 23.56 26.19 -4.94
C GLY A 268 22.27 26.04 -5.74
N LEU A 269 22.00 24.84 -6.25
CA LEU A 269 20.75 24.46 -6.92
C LEU A 269 19.85 23.65 -5.98
N GLN A 270 18.60 24.06 -5.82
CA GLN A 270 17.60 23.22 -5.14
C GLN A 270 17.27 21.99 -6.00
N VAL A 271 16.92 20.87 -5.37
CA VAL A 271 16.53 19.63 -6.06
C VAL A 271 15.12 19.22 -5.67
N PHE A 272 14.21 19.24 -6.63
CA PHE A 272 12.85 18.73 -6.48
C PHE A 272 12.74 17.39 -7.21
N ALA A 273 12.07 16.41 -6.59
CA ALA A 273 11.90 15.09 -7.16
C ALA A 273 10.46 14.89 -7.67
N SER A 274 10.29 14.27 -8.83
CA SER A 274 8.99 14.00 -9.47
C SER A 274 8.76 12.51 -9.72
N GLU A 275 7.59 12.16 -10.25
CA GLU A 275 7.13 10.80 -10.54
C GLU A 275 6.79 9.99 -9.27
N PHE A 276 6.21 10.68 -8.29
CA PHE A 276 5.63 10.04 -7.11
C PHE A 276 4.12 9.93 -7.25
N ALA A 277 3.61 8.72 -7.06
CA ALA A 277 2.20 8.40 -7.04
C ALA A 277 2.00 7.16 -6.19
N ASN A 278 0.91 7.10 -5.43
CA ASN A 278 0.61 5.97 -4.55
C ASN A 278 0.06 4.76 -5.33
N ASP A 279 -0.56 5.02 -6.49
CA ASP A 279 -1.25 4.05 -7.34
C ASP A 279 -0.33 3.40 -8.40
N PHE A 280 0.97 3.34 -8.13
CA PHE A 280 1.97 2.87 -9.10
C PHE A 280 2.91 1.81 -8.51
N VAL A 281 3.50 1.00 -9.39
CA VAL A 281 4.53 0.03 -9.00
C VAL A 281 5.79 0.77 -8.57
N ILE A 282 6.17 0.61 -7.30
CA ILE A 282 7.42 1.14 -6.74
C ILE A 282 8.43 0.02 -6.51
N ALA A 283 9.68 0.38 -6.23
CA ALA A 283 10.74 -0.60 -6.02
C ALA A 283 10.41 -1.55 -4.85
N TYR A 284 10.74 -2.84 -4.99
CA TYR A 284 10.48 -3.86 -3.97
C TYR A 284 11.14 -3.56 -2.62
N ASN A 285 12.17 -2.73 -2.61
CA ASN A 285 12.84 -2.24 -1.40
C ASN A 285 11.90 -1.49 -0.44
N TYR A 286 10.79 -0.94 -0.95
CA TYR A 286 9.82 -0.21 -0.14
C TYR A 286 8.61 -1.05 0.26
N SER A 287 8.54 -2.32 -0.16
CA SER A 287 7.40 -3.20 0.18
C SER A 287 6.03 -2.59 -0.15
N TYR A 288 5.94 -1.89 -1.29
CA TYR A 288 4.76 -1.13 -1.73
C TYR A 288 4.30 0.00 -0.79
N ASP A 289 5.16 0.45 0.13
CA ASP A 289 4.85 1.54 1.05
C ASP A 289 5.29 2.91 0.47
N PRO A 290 4.36 3.77 0.04
CA PRO A 290 4.72 5.07 -0.55
C PRO A 290 5.34 6.01 0.48
N THR A 291 4.94 5.95 1.77
CA THR A 291 5.57 6.76 2.83
C THR A 291 7.04 6.38 3.00
N ALA A 292 7.35 5.07 2.97
CA ALA A 292 8.74 4.61 3.01
C ALA A 292 9.55 5.10 1.79
N GLU A 293 8.93 5.13 0.60
CA GLU A 293 9.54 5.71 -0.60
C GLU A 293 9.90 7.18 -0.36
N TYR A 294 8.97 8.05 0.05
CA TYR A 294 9.28 9.47 0.29
C TYR A 294 10.39 9.67 1.33
N LEU A 295 10.35 8.93 2.45
CA LEU A 295 11.36 9.03 3.49
C LEU A 295 12.78 8.74 2.96
N SER A 296 12.93 7.83 2.00
CA SER A 296 14.24 7.52 1.39
C SER A 296 14.87 8.71 0.64
N PHE A 297 14.11 9.74 0.28
CA PHE A 297 14.59 10.93 -0.42
C PHE A 297 14.89 12.11 0.54
N ILE A 298 14.48 12.02 1.80
CA ILE A 298 14.56 13.16 2.75
C ILE A 298 15.17 12.81 4.11
N ASP A 299 15.19 11.55 4.50
CA ASP A 299 15.59 11.09 5.83
C ASP A 299 16.44 9.81 5.76
N ASN A 300 17.35 9.76 4.78
CA ASN A 300 18.29 8.64 4.57
C ASN A 300 19.65 8.84 5.26
N GLY A 301 19.87 10.00 5.91
CA GLY A 301 21.10 10.36 6.61
C GLY A 301 22.21 10.98 5.75
N ASN A 302 22.09 10.97 4.42
CA ASN A 302 23.09 11.50 3.49
C ASN A 302 22.65 12.80 2.79
N PHE A 303 21.40 12.88 2.35
CA PHE A 303 20.83 14.09 1.75
C PHE A 303 19.33 14.22 2.01
N SER A 304 18.79 15.41 1.77
CA SER A 304 17.34 15.63 1.63
C SER A 304 17.05 16.41 0.34
N VAL A 305 16.12 15.92 -0.49
CA VAL A 305 15.59 16.75 -1.60
C VAL A 305 14.87 17.98 -1.05
N ASP A 306 14.88 19.07 -1.81
CA ASP A 306 14.22 20.34 -1.44
C ASP A 306 12.69 20.29 -1.61
N GLY A 307 12.15 19.28 -2.27
CA GLY A 307 10.71 19.04 -2.33
C GLY A 307 10.27 17.94 -3.29
N PHE A 308 8.97 17.67 -3.28
CA PHE A 308 8.33 16.61 -4.07
C PHE A 308 7.23 17.17 -4.95
N LEU A 309 7.21 16.76 -6.22
CA LEU A 309 6.04 16.85 -7.09
C LEU A 309 5.30 15.51 -7.05
N SER A 310 4.08 15.51 -6.55
CA SER A 310 3.29 14.30 -6.32
C SER A 310 1.84 14.46 -6.76
N ASP A 311 1.26 13.36 -7.22
CA ASP A 311 -0.17 13.22 -7.55
C ASP A 311 -1.04 13.04 -6.30
N PHE A 312 -0.41 12.65 -5.18
CA PHE A 312 -1.03 12.36 -3.88
C PHE A 312 -0.33 13.20 -2.81
N PRO A 313 -0.58 14.53 -2.75
CA PRO A 313 0.19 15.44 -1.91
C PRO A 313 0.11 15.16 -0.40
N VAL A 314 -0.91 14.45 0.05
CA VAL A 314 -1.06 14.04 1.46
C VAL A 314 0.07 13.10 1.92
N THR A 315 0.55 12.21 1.06
CA THR A 315 1.60 11.23 1.42
C THR A 315 2.95 11.91 1.72
N PRO A 316 3.55 12.71 0.82
CA PRO A 316 4.78 13.43 1.14
C PRO A 316 4.57 14.42 2.28
N TYR A 317 3.39 15.05 2.37
CA TYR A 317 3.06 15.94 3.47
C TYR A 317 3.14 15.22 4.83
N ARG A 318 2.57 14.02 4.96
CA ARG A 318 2.68 13.21 6.19
C ARG A 318 4.07 12.62 6.37
N ALA A 319 4.75 12.19 5.31
CA ALA A 319 6.13 11.70 5.40
C ALA A 319 7.05 12.76 6.03
N ILE A 320 6.95 14.02 5.56
CA ILE A 320 7.73 15.16 6.07
C ILE A 320 7.34 15.50 7.51
N ASN A 321 6.06 15.70 7.80
CA ASN A 321 5.64 16.25 9.10
C ASN A 321 5.58 15.20 10.22
N CYS A 322 5.28 13.95 9.88
CA CYS A 322 4.90 12.93 10.86
C CYS A 322 5.92 11.83 11.06
N PHE A 323 6.66 11.50 10.00
CA PHE A 323 7.49 10.30 9.97
C PHE A 323 8.98 10.60 9.81
N SER A 324 9.35 11.79 9.35
CA SER A 324 10.75 12.20 9.25
C SER A 324 11.39 12.43 10.62
N HIS A 325 12.70 12.15 10.69
CA HIS A 325 13.55 12.32 11.85
C HIS A 325 12.98 11.64 13.11
N VAL A 326 12.28 10.52 12.92
CA VAL A 326 11.75 9.67 14.00
C VAL A 326 12.82 8.61 14.28
N ASP A 327 13.46 8.66 15.45
CA ASP A 327 14.38 7.60 15.86
C ASP A 327 13.55 6.34 16.19
N PRO A 328 13.62 5.26 15.39
CA PRO A 328 12.78 4.09 15.61
C PRO A 328 13.04 3.39 16.94
N LYS A 329 14.21 3.59 17.56
CA LYS A 329 14.60 2.97 18.83
C LYS A 329 14.17 3.79 20.05
N ARG A 330 13.98 5.10 19.90
CA ARG A 330 13.67 6.02 21.01
C ARG A 330 12.29 6.65 20.92
N ALA A 331 11.67 6.64 19.74
CA ALA A 331 10.35 7.22 19.55
C ALA A 331 9.32 6.52 20.44
N LYS A 332 8.57 7.34 21.18
CA LYS A 332 7.43 6.87 21.96
C LYS A 332 6.31 6.46 21.00
N GLU A 333 5.69 5.33 21.30
CA GLU A 333 4.48 4.91 20.62
C GLU A 333 3.32 5.79 21.05
N GLN A 334 2.75 6.51 20.09
CA GLN A 334 1.62 7.41 20.29
C GLN A 334 0.30 6.66 20.11
N ALA A 335 0.23 5.78 19.11
CA ALA A 335 -0.94 4.94 18.86
C ALA A 335 -0.86 3.62 19.66
N LYS A 336 -1.92 3.29 20.39
CA LYS A 336 -2.07 2.00 21.08
C LYS A 336 -2.86 1.04 20.20
N ILE A 337 -2.15 0.23 19.44
CA ILE A 337 -2.74 -0.78 18.57
C ILE A 337 -1.88 -2.05 18.60
N THR A 338 -2.51 -3.21 18.73
CA THR A 338 -1.82 -4.51 18.66
C THR A 338 -1.51 -4.85 17.21
N ILE A 339 -0.26 -5.17 16.89
CA ILE A 339 0.17 -5.59 15.56
C ILE A 339 0.29 -7.11 15.56
N ILE A 340 -0.58 -7.78 14.82
CA ILE A 340 -0.56 -9.22 14.60
C ILE A 340 -0.07 -9.44 13.17
N SER A 341 0.95 -10.28 12.98
CA SER A 341 1.33 -10.67 11.62
C SER A 341 0.24 -11.50 10.95
N LYS A 342 0.24 -11.56 9.62
CA LYS A 342 -0.53 -12.54 8.87
C LYS A 342 0.41 -13.45 8.10
N ASN A 343 0.65 -14.62 8.66
CA ASN A 343 1.65 -15.62 8.29
C ASN A 343 3.08 -15.07 8.33
N GLY A 344 3.39 -14.25 9.34
CA GLY A 344 4.63 -13.45 9.38
C GLY A 344 4.58 -12.21 8.45
N ALA A 345 5.74 -11.71 8.02
CA ALA A 345 5.82 -10.62 7.04
C ALA A 345 5.61 -11.18 5.63
N SER A 346 4.42 -11.74 5.40
CA SER A 346 4.08 -12.49 4.18
C SER A 346 4.01 -11.60 2.93
N GLY A 347 3.99 -10.28 3.11
CA GLY A 347 4.17 -9.27 2.07
C GLY A 347 5.58 -9.26 1.46
N ASP A 348 6.59 -9.67 2.22
CA ASP A 348 8.01 -9.62 1.83
C ASP A 348 8.63 -11.00 1.60
N PHE A 349 8.11 -12.03 2.25
CA PHE A 349 8.61 -13.41 2.21
C PHE A 349 7.46 -14.41 2.08
N PRO A 350 7.72 -15.65 1.63
CA PRO A 350 6.72 -16.71 1.70
C PRO A 350 6.21 -16.90 3.13
N GLY A 351 4.89 -16.89 3.29
CA GLY A 351 4.24 -16.92 4.60
C GLY A 351 4.56 -18.19 5.39
N CYS A 352 4.49 -18.09 6.71
CA CYS A 352 4.78 -19.16 7.67
C CYS A 352 6.21 -19.73 7.61
N THR A 353 7.15 -19.01 6.99
CA THR A 353 8.57 -19.39 6.98
C THR A 353 9.32 -18.75 8.14
N ASP A 354 10.45 -19.36 8.50
CA ASP A 354 11.42 -18.77 9.43
C ASP A 354 11.77 -17.32 9.07
N LEU A 355 12.06 -17.02 7.80
CA LEU A 355 12.38 -15.65 7.36
C LEU A 355 11.20 -14.69 7.49
N ALA A 356 9.98 -15.12 7.12
CA ALA A 356 8.79 -14.28 7.28
C ALA A 356 8.53 -13.91 8.74
N TYR A 357 8.70 -14.85 9.66
CA TYR A 357 8.52 -14.58 11.10
C TYR A 357 9.65 -13.75 11.69
N GLN A 358 10.90 -14.01 11.31
CA GLN A 358 12.04 -13.19 11.73
C GLN A 358 11.85 -11.73 11.30
N ARG A 359 11.39 -11.52 10.05
CA ARG A 359 11.09 -10.20 9.51
C ARG A 359 9.91 -9.54 10.23
N ALA A 360 8.81 -10.25 10.46
CA ALA A 360 7.68 -9.69 11.23
C ALA A 360 8.09 -9.23 12.64
N ALA A 361 8.89 -10.04 13.34
CA ALA A 361 9.39 -9.70 14.66
C ALA A 361 10.33 -8.49 14.63
N SER A 362 11.22 -8.38 13.62
CA SER A 362 12.10 -7.21 13.46
C SER A 362 11.35 -5.95 13.07
N ASP A 363 10.26 -6.10 12.31
CA ASP A 363 9.44 -5.02 11.80
C ASP A 363 8.47 -4.47 12.85
N GLY A 364 8.38 -5.11 14.02
CA GLY A 364 7.62 -4.62 15.17
C GLY A 364 6.25 -5.23 15.35
N ALA A 365 6.00 -6.45 14.85
CA ALA A 365 4.82 -7.21 15.25
C ALA A 365 4.85 -7.46 16.77
N ASP A 366 3.70 -7.32 17.42
CA ASP A 366 3.52 -7.67 18.84
C ASP A 366 3.20 -9.17 18.99
N ILE A 367 2.45 -9.73 18.04
CA ILE A 367 2.02 -11.13 18.02
C ILE A 367 2.37 -11.75 16.67
N LEU A 368 2.99 -12.93 16.71
CA LEU A 368 3.17 -13.76 15.51
C LEU A 368 2.04 -14.78 15.42
N ASP A 369 1.45 -14.90 14.25
CA ASP A 369 0.39 -15.87 13.96
C ASP A 369 0.96 -17.17 13.36
N CYS A 370 0.26 -18.28 13.54
CA CYS A 370 0.55 -19.55 12.89
C CYS A 370 -0.76 -20.26 12.59
N ASN A 371 -1.11 -20.33 11.32
CA ASN A 371 -2.17 -21.21 10.85
C ASN A 371 -1.66 -22.65 10.84
N VAL A 372 -2.21 -23.48 11.74
CA VAL A 372 -1.74 -24.85 11.97
C VAL A 372 -2.34 -25.80 10.94
N GLN A 373 -1.45 -26.46 10.21
CA GLN A 373 -1.76 -27.55 9.30
C GLN A 373 -1.17 -28.86 9.83
N MET A 374 -1.73 -29.99 9.37
CA MET A 374 -1.32 -31.32 9.80
C MET A 374 -0.69 -32.09 8.65
N SER A 375 0.48 -32.68 8.88
CA SER A 375 1.08 -33.64 7.95
C SER A 375 0.42 -35.01 8.05
N LYS A 376 0.69 -35.90 7.07
CA LYS A 376 0.25 -37.30 7.05
C LYS A 376 0.67 -38.09 8.29
N ASP A 377 1.86 -37.82 8.80
CA ASP A 377 2.44 -38.41 10.01
C ASP A 377 2.05 -37.67 11.29
N LYS A 378 0.97 -36.85 11.23
CA LYS A 378 0.32 -36.16 12.35
C LYS A 378 1.22 -35.14 13.07
N ILE A 379 2.16 -34.53 12.36
CA ILE A 379 3.01 -33.46 12.90
C ILE A 379 2.35 -32.11 12.58
N PRO A 380 2.03 -31.27 13.60
CA PRO A 380 1.50 -29.93 13.38
C PRO A 380 2.60 -28.96 12.93
N PHE A 381 2.30 -28.12 11.94
CA PHE A 381 3.23 -27.13 11.40
C PHE A 381 2.51 -25.87 10.90
N CYS A 382 3.24 -24.76 10.78
CA CYS A 382 2.66 -23.49 10.33
C CYS A 382 2.64 -23.40 8.81
N MET A 383 1.47 -23.12 8.22
CA MET A 383 1.32 -22.91 6.79
C MET A 383 0.08 -22.09 6.46
N SER A 384 0.18 -21.20 5.48
CA SER A 384 -0.89 -20.25 5.15
C SER A 384 -2.09 -20.87 4.42
N SER A 385 -2.01 -22.14 4.00
CA SER A 385 -3.07 -22.84 3.31
C SER A 385 -2.94 -24.35 3.50
N PHE A 386 -4.09 -25.04 3.57
CA PHE A 386 -4.17 -26.49 3.58
C PHE A 386 -3.82 -27.13 2.21
N ASP A 387 -3.92 -26.36 1.12
CA ASP A 387 -3.55 -26.78 -0.23
C ASP A 387 -2.13 -26.29 -0.56
N LEU A 388 -1.21 -27.24 -0.71
CA LEU A 388 0.20 -27.02 -0.98
C LEU A 388 0.42 -26.27 -2.31
N ILE A 389 -0.53 -26.32 -3.25
CA ILE A 389 -0.44 -25.60 -4.52
C ILE A 389 -0.35 -24.09 -4.31
N ASN A 390 -1.01 -23.56 -3.28
CA ASN A 390 -1.15 -22.12 -3.09
C ASN A 390 0.10 -21.44 -2.55
N SER A 391 1.01 -22.18 -1.92
CA SER A 391 2.14 -21.60 -1.18
C SER A 391 3.44 -22.39 -1.30
N THR A 392 3.53 -23.35 -2.23
CA THR A 392 4.75 -24.12 -2.48
C THR A 392 4.97 -24.39 -3.96
N ASN A 393 6.08 -25.04 -4.28
CA ASN A 393 6.36 -25.53 -5.62
C ASN A 393 5.88 -26.99 -5.85
N VAL A 394 4.93 -27.52 -5.08
CA VAL A 394 4.51 -28.94 -5.13
C VAL A 394 4.18 -29.45 -6.53
N ILE A 395 3.60 -28.60 -7.40
CA ILE A 395 3.27 -28.94 -8.79
C ILE A 395 4.52 -29.24 -9.64
N GLU A 396 5.67 -28.63 -9.31
CA GLU A 396 6.96 -28.87 -9.97
C GLU A 396 7.62 -30.19 -9.53
N THR A 397 7.02 -30.92 -8.59
CA THR A 397 7.61 -32.13 -7.98
C THR A 397 6.92 -33.43 -8.42
N SER A 398 7.40 -34.58 -7.95
CA SER A 398 6.72 -35.86 -8.11
C SER A 398 5.40 -35.96 -7.33
N PHE A 399 5.19 -35.10 -6.33
CA PHE A 399 3.98 -35.11 -5.49
C PHE A 399 2.74 -34.58 -6.23
N ARG A 400 2.87 -34.01 -7.42
CA ARG A 400 1.73 -33.62 -8.28
C ARG A 400 0.74 -34.76 -8.54
N ASN A 401 1.21 -36.01 -8.47
CA ASN A 401 0.39 -37.21 -8.63
C ASN A 401 -0.52 -37.50 -7.43
N LEU A 402 -0.36 -36.78 -6.31
CA LEU A 402 -1.22 -36.86 -5.12
C LEU A 402 -2.41 -35.89 -5.18
N SER A 403 -2.65 -35.27 -6.33
CA SER A 403 -3.79 -34.38 -6.56
C SER A 403 -5.11 -35.12 -6.34
N SER A 404 -5.99 -34.55 -5.53
CA SER A 404 -7.32 -35.10 -5.24
C SER A 404 -8.36 -34.00 -5.08
N VAL A 405 -9.63 -34.33 -5.27
CA VAL A 405 -10.75 -33.42 -4.94
C VAL A 405 -11.20 -33.71 -3.52
N VAL A 406 -11.30 -32.66 -2.70
CA VAL A 406 -11.95 -32.71 -1.39
C VAL A 406 -13.14 -31.76 -1.42
N SER A 407 -14.34 -32.32 -1.54
CA SER A 407 -15.57 -31.59 -1.80
C SER A 407 -15.93 -30.60 -0.70
N GLU A 408 -15.59 -30.93 0.55
CA GLU A 408 -15.85 -30.14 1.75
C GLU A 408 -14.98 -28.89 1.82
N ILE A 409 -13.84 -28.86 1.12
CA ILE A 409 -12.90 -27.72 1.16
C ILE A 409 -12.83 -26.98 -0.18
N ASN A 410 -12.74 -27.69 -1.30
CA ASN A 410 -12.86 -27.10 -2.64
C ASN A 410 -13.51 -28.07 -3.62
N PRO A 411 -14.84 -27.98 -3.83
CA PRO A 411 -15.55 -28.92 -4.70
C PRO A 411 -15.26 -28.71 -6.20
N ARG A 412 -14.63 -27.59 -6.58
CA ARG A 412 -14.46 -27.21 -7.99
C ARG A 412 -13.07 -27.47 -8.54
N ARG A 413 -12.07 -27.71 -7.68
CA ARG A 413 -10.67 -27.88 -8.11
C ARG A 413 -9.99 -28.97 -7.28
N SER A 414 -9.20 -29.80 -7.96
CA SER A 414 -8.29 -30.71 -7.28
C SER A 414 -7.15 -29.92 -6.64
N GLY A 415 -6.79 -30.29 -5.42
CA GLY A 415 -5.68 -29.73 -4.67
C GLY A 415 -4.67 -30.81 -4.27
N ILE A 416 -3.54 -30.38 -3.70
CA ILE A 416 -2.58 -31.31 -3.09
C ILE A 416 -2.46 -30.91 -1.62
N TYR A 417 -3.04 -31.73 -0.75
CA TYR A 417 -3.28 -31.32 0.62
C TYR A 417 -2.14 -31.67 1.57
N THR A 418 -1.96 -30.87 2.63
CA THR A 418 -0.91 -31.03 3.64
C THR A 418 -0.92 -32.41 4.29
N PHE A 419 -2.10 -32.96 4.58
CA PHE A 419 -2.27 -34.29 5.18
C PHE A 419 -1.96 -35.47 4.23
N SER A 420 -1.68 -35.20 2.94
CA SER A 420 -1.28 -36.24 1.98
C SER A 420 0.22 -36.55 2.00
N LEU A 421 1.04 -35.68 2.60
CA LEU A 421 2.51 -35.80 2.64
C LEU A 421 3.01 -35.88 4.09
N THR A 422 4.09 -36.63 4.33
CA THR A 422 4.77 -36.62 5.64
C THR A 422 5.48 -35.29 5.86
N MET A 423 5.78 -34.93 7.11
CA MET A 423 6.51 -33.70 7.40
C MET A 423 7.88 -33.67 6.72
N SER A 424 8.57 -34.82 6.67
CA SER A 424 9.84 -34.95 5.95
C SER A 424 9.71 -34.70 4.45
N GLN A 425 8.59 -35.08 3.82
CA GLN A 425 8.31 -34.76 2.42
C GLN A 425 7.98 -33.28 2.25
N ILE A 426 7.16 -32.70 3.14
CA ILE A 426 6.80 -31.27 3.13
C ILE A 426 8.06 -30.40 3.25
N GLN A 427 9.02 -30.79 4.10
CA GLN A 427 10.31 -30.09 4.24
C GLN A 427 11.18 -30.10 2.97
N THR A 428 10.89 -30.97 1.99
CA THR A 428 11.58 -30.94 0.69
C THR A 428 10.99 -29.93 -0.29
N LEU A 429 9.77 -29.43 -0.02
CA LEU A 429 9.12 -28.43 -0.87
C LEU A 429 9.77 -27.07 -0.67
N LYS A 430 9.82 -26.29 -1.74
CA LYS A 430 10.19 -24.88 -1.69
C LYS A 430 8.93 -24.07 -1.42
N PRO A 431 8.94 -23.16 -0.43
CA PRO A 431 7.83 -22.24 -0.24
C PRO A 431 7.73 -21.29 -1.45
N THR A 432 6.55 -20.69 -1.64
CA THR A 432 6.28 -19.73 -2.72
C THR A 432 5.56 -18.53 -2.12
N ILE A 433 5.99 -17.30 -2.45
CA ILE A 433 5.33 -16.08 -1.96
C ILE A 433 3.95 -15.93 -2.59
N SER A 434 2.97 -15.54 -1.79
CA SER A 434 1.59 -15.36 -2.25
C SER A 434 1.43 -14.04 -2.99
N ASN A 435 1.08 -14.10 -4.28
CA ASN A 435 0.77 -12.91 -5.08
C ASN A 435 -0.75 -12.76 -5.20
N LEU A 436 -1.38 -12.21 -4.16
CA LEU A 436 -2.85 -12.05 -4.10
C LEU A 436 -3.38 -11.15 -5.22
N GLU A 437 -2.61 -10.11 -5.58
CA GLU A 437 -3.00 -9.07 -6.53
C GLU A 437 -2.33 -9.23 -7.91
N LYS A 438 -1.95 -10.46 -8.27
CA LYS A 438 -1.26 -10.76 -9.55
C LYS A 438 -2.10 -10.38 -10.78
N ASP A 439 -3.43 -10.49 -10.68
CA ASP A 439 -4.34 -10.21 -11.80
C ASP A 439 -4.42 -8.69 -12.07
N SER A 440 -4.05 -7.88 -11.08
CA SER A 440 -3.86 -6.44 -11.16
C SER A 440 -2.42 -6.05 -11.57
N GLY A 441 -1.57 -7.03 -11.92
CA GLY A 441 -0.17 -6.82 -12.30
C GLY A 441 0.78 -6.53 -11.13
N LEU A 442 0.32 -6.70 -9.88
CA LEU A 442 1.14 -6.51 -8.69
C LEU A 442 1.71 -7.84 -8.19
N PHE A 443 3.03 -7.92 -8.15
CA PHE A 443 3.76 -9.09 -7.67
C PHE A 443 4.56 -8.72 -6.42
N ARG A 444 4.60 -9.58 -5.40
CA ARG A 444 5.52 -9.42 -4.27
C ARG A 444 6.95 -9.77 -4.67
N ASN A 445 7.90 -9.38 -3.83
CA ASN A 445 9.34 -9.40 -4.11
C ASN A 445 9.83 -10.74 -4.71
N PRO A 446 10.18 -10.77 -6.01
CA PRO A 446 10.61 -12.00 -6.68
C PRO A 446 11.92 -12.59 -6.15
N ARG A 447 12.85 -11.79 -5.61
CA ARG A 447 14.10 -12.30 -5.02
C ARG A 447 13.83 -13.16 -3.78
N ASN A 448 12.72 -12.91 -3.09
CA ASN A 448 12.30 -13.69 -1.92
C ASN A 448 11.32 -14.81 -2.25
N ASN A 449 10.90 -14.98 -3.51
CA ASN A 449 9.80 -15.87 -3.92
C ASN A 449 9.88 -17.28 -3.33
N LYS A 450 11.07 -17.87 -3.21
CA LYS A 450 11.27 -19.22 -2.66
C LYS A 450 12.14 -19.26 -1.39
N ALA A 451 12.23 -18.15 -0.67
CA ALA A 451 13.11 -17.99 0.49
C ALA A 451 12.47 -18.53 1.78
N GLY A 452 13.31 -19.08 2.66
CA GLY A 452 12.91 -19.57 3.98
C GLY A 452 12.45 -21.03 4.01
N LYS A 453 12.03 -21.49 5.18
CA LYS A 453 11.54 -22.85 5.45
C LYS A 453 10.34 -22.80 6.39
N PHE A 454 9.34 -23.65 6.14
CA PHE A 454 8.22 -23.82 7.06
C PHE A 454 8.69 -24.36 8.41
N LEU A 455 8.04 -23.90 9.49
CA LEU A 455 8.32 -24.33 10.85
C LEU A 455 7.27 -25.34 11.30
N THR A 456 7.72 -26.40 11.99
CA THR A 456 6.83 -27.18 12.84
C THR A 456 6.25 -26.27 13.94
N LEU A 457 5.08 -26.63 14.48
CA LEU A 457 4.46 -25.86 15.56
C LEU A 457 5.39 -25.78 16.78
N SER A 458 6.12 -26.85 17.07
CA SER A 458 7.14 -26.87 18.12
C SER A 458 8.20 -25.78 17.89
N GLU A 459 8.82 -25.75 16.71
CA GLU A 459 9.84 -24.74 16.37
C GLU A 459 9.28 -23.31 16.46
N PHE A 460 8.04 -23.11 16.00
CA PHE A 460 7.36 -21.82 16.07
C PHE A 460 7.11 -21.36 17.52
N LEU A 461 6.66 -22.25 18.41
CA LEU A 461 6.41 -21.93 19.82
C LEU A 461 7.69 -21.49 20.57
N PHE A 462 8.87 -21.93 20.10
CA PHE A 462 10.16 -21.49 20.64
C PHE A 462 10.74 -20.25 19.96
N LEU A 463 10.22 -19.84 18.80
CA LEU A 463 10.73 -18.68 18.06
C LEU A 463 10.76 -17.39 18.90
N PRO A 464 9.73 -17.08 19.73
CA PRO A 464 9.74 -15.86 20.52
C PRO A 464 10.87 -15.76 21.53
N ASN A 465 11.53 -16.87 21.90
CA ASN A 465 12.72 -16.83 22.77
C ASN A 465 13.89 -16.04 22.17
N ARG A 466 13.84 -15.75 20.87
CA ARG A 466 14.84 -14.94 20.16
C ARG A 466 14.50 -13.45 20.12
N TYR A 467 13.27 -13.07 20.47
CA TYR A 467 12.75 -11.71 20.29
C TYR A 467 12.03 -11.23 21.55
N SER A 468 12.67 -10.33 22.31
CA SER A 468 12.10 -9.77 23.54
C SER A 468 10.95 -8.79 23.30
N SER A 469 10.77 -8.31 22.06
CA SER A 469 9.69 -7.40 21.67
C SER A 469 8.33 -8.08 21.50
N LEU A 470 8.30 -9.41 21.32
CA LEU A 470 7.06 -10.15 21.10
C LEU A 470 6.28 -10.30 22.41
N LEU A 471 4.99 -9.93 22.35
CA LEU A 471 4.04 -10.02 23.46
C LEU A 471 3.32 -11.39 23.50
N GLY A 472 3.12 -12.03 22.34
CA GLY A 472 2.39 -13.29 22.27
C GLY A 472 2.47 -14.03 20.94
N LEU A 473 1.75 -15.14 20.88
CA LEU A 473 1.53 -15.94 19.67
C LEU A 473 0.02 -16.12 19.44
N LEU A 474 -0.39 -16.17 18.18
CA LEU A 474 -1.75 -16.47 17.76
C LEU A 474 -1.75 -17.78 16.97
N ILE A 475 -2.36 -18.83 17.51
CA ILE A 475 -2.44 -20.14 16.87
C ILE A 475 -3.82 -20.26 16.21
N GLU A 476 -3.87 -20.31 14.88
CA GLU A 476 -5.12 -20.50 14.15
C GLU A 476 -5.36 -21.99 13.91
N VAL A 477 -6.57 -22.47 14.23
CA VAL A 477 -6.99 -23.86 14.04
C VAL A 477 -8.27 -23.87 13.21
N GLU A 478 -8.18 -24.40 11.99
CA GLU A 478 -9.28 -24.46 11.03
C GLU A 478 -9.46 -25.88 10.50
N ASN A 479 -10.62 -26.17 9.90
CA ASN A 479 -10.94 -27.48 9.27
C ASN A 479 -10.84 -28.68 10.25
N ALA A 480 -11.06 -28.45 11.54
CA ALA A 480 -10.83 -29.46 12.57
C ALA A 480 -11.78 -30.66 12.45
N ALA A 481 -13.06 -30.43 12.15
CA ALA A 481 -14.04 -31.49 11.94
C ALA A 481 -13.64 -32.41 10.77
N TYR A 482 -13.26 -31.81 9.63
CA TYR A 482 -12.82 -32.54 8.45
C TYR A 482 -11.62 -33.47 8.74
N LEU A 483 -10.59 -32.95 9.42
CA LEU A 483 -9.39 -33.73 9.76
C LEU A 483 -9.71 -34.92 10.67
N VAL A 484 -10.64 -34.76 11.60
CA VAL A 484 -11.04 -35.85 12.49
C VAL A 484 -11.84 -36.90 11.72
N GLU A 485 -12.85 -36.51 10.96
CA GLU A 485 -13.77 -37.43 10.28
C GLU A 485 -13.12 -38.19 9.13
N HIS A 486 -12.32 -37.50 8.32
CA HIS A 486 -11.79 -38.06 7.08
C HIS A 486 -10.35 -38.52 7.18
N GLN A 487 -9.57 -37.93 8.09
CA GLN A 487 -8.13 -38.25 8.23
C GLN A 487 -7.81 -38.96 9.55
N GLY A 488 -8.72 -38.99 10.53
CA GLY A 488 -8.45 -39.53 11.87
C GLY A 488 -7.36 -38.74 12.60
N ILE A 489 -7.28 -37.42 12.34
CA ILE A 489 -6.31 -36.50 12.91
C ILE A 489 -7.04 -35.43 13.72
N SER A 490 -6.76 -35.36 15.02
CA SER A 490 -7.25 -34.29 15.89
C SER A 490 -6.22 -33.17 15.96
N VAL A 491 -6.41 -32.12 15.16
CA VAL A 491 -5.55 -30.92 15.20
C VAL A 491 -5.59 -30.24 16.57
N VAL A 492 -6.76 -30.23 17.22
CA VAL A 492 -6.92 -29.67 18.58
C VAL A 492 -6.02 -30.41 19.57
N ASP A 493 -6.05 -31.75 19.61
CA ASP A 493 -5.20 -32.51 20.53
C ASP A 493 -3.71 -32.35 20.18
N ALA A 494 -3.35 -32.30 18.89
CA ALA A 494 -1.98 -32.08 18.46
C ALA A 494 -1.43 -30.72 18.93
N VAL A 495 -2.22 -29.65 18.82
CA VAL A 495 -1.84 -28.31 19.31
C VAL A 495 -1.72 -28.31 20.84
N LEU A 496 -2.69 -28.90 21.56
CA LEU A 496 -2.66 -29.00 23.03
C LEU A 496 -1.40 -29.72 23.52
N ASP A 497 -1.02 -30.82 22.86
CA ASP A 497 0.18 -31.56 23.19
C ASP A 497 1.46 -30.74 22.98
N GLU A 498 1.56 -29.99 21.88
CA GLU A 498 2.70 -29.08 21.64
C GLU A 498 2.77 -27.94 22.66
N LEU A 499 1.63 -27.33 23.01
CA LEU A 499 1.58 -26.28 24.04
C LEU A 499 2.02 -26.82 25.41
N LYS A 500 1.59 -28.02 25.77
CA LYS A 500 2.01 -28.70 27.02
C LYS A 500 3.51 -29.02 27.01
N ARG A 501 4.03 -29.51 25.88
CA ARG A 501 5.47 -29.75 25.69
C ARG A 501 6.28 -28.46 25.84
N ALA A 502 5.89 -27.39 25.17
CA ALA A 502 6.56 -26.09 25.22
C ALA A 502 6.56 -25.52 26.64
N THR A 503 5.44 -25.59 27.36
CA THR A 503 5.32 -25.11 28.74
C THR A 503 6.23 -25.88 29.71
N THR A 504 6.41 -27.18 29.49
CA THR A 504 7.29 -28.02 30.32
C THR A 504 8.77 -27.72 30.09
N GLN A 505 9.14 -27.34 28.87
CA GLN A 505 10.53 -27.08 28.46
C GLN A 505 10.98 -25.63 28.71
N GLN A 506 10.05 -24.68 28.82
CA GLN A 506 10.39 -23.30 29.16
C GLN A 506 10.64 -23.15 30.67
N ASN A 507 11.86 -22.74 31.04
CA ASN A 507 12.11 -22.17 32.36
C ASN A 507 11.17 -20.96 32.53
N LYS A 508 10.42 -20.91 33.64
CA LYS A 508 9.31 -20.00 34.02
C LYS A 508 9.51 -18.48 33.86
N THR A 509 10.57 -18.01 33.20
CA THR A 509 11.04 -16.63 33.23
C THR A 509 10.45 -15.69 32.18
N SER A 510 9.59 -16.15 31.25
CA SER A 510 8.82 -15.26 30.37
C SER A 510 7.51 -15.90 29.93
N ALA A 511 6.47 -15.79 30.77
CA ALA A 511 5.12 -16.17 30.35
C ALA A 511 4.67 -15.25 29.20
N ARG A 512 4.44 -15.83 28.02
CA ARG A 512 3.91 -15.12 26.84
C ARG A 512 2.45 -15.47 26.65
N THR A 513 1.65 -14.54 26.14
CA THR A 513 0.25 -14.77 25.83
C THR A 513 0.14 -15.71 24.64
N ILE A 514 -0.63 -16.79 24.77
CA ILE A 514 -1.03 -17.65 23.65
C ILE A 514 -2.51 -17.38 23.38
N LEU A 515 -2.81 -16.94 22.18
CA LEU A 515 -4.16 -16.79 21.68
C LEU A 515 -4.49 -17.97 20.76
N ILE A 516 -5.71 -18.50 20.85
CA ILE A 516 -6.23 -19.49 19.90
C ILE A 516 -7.33 -18.84 19.07
N GLN A 517 -7.19 -18.92 17.76
CA GLN A 517 -8.18 -18.43 16.80
C GLN A 517 -8.82 -19.59 16.04
N SER A 518 -10.11 -19.47 15.78
CA SER A 518 -10.83 -20.37 14.88
C SER A 518 -12.10 -19.68 14.39
N THR A 519 -12.59 -20.11 13.23
CA THR A 519 -13.95 -19.77 12.76
C THR A 519 -14.99 -20.72 13.37
N ASP A 520 -14.53 -21.83 13.97
CA ASP A 520 -15.37 -22.85 14.59
C ASP A 520 -15.50 -22.62 16.12
N LYS A 521 -16.72 -22.34 16.60
CA LYS A 521 -17.03 -22.20 18.04
C LYS A 521 -16.62 -23.44 18.85
N SER A 522 -16.90 -24.62 18.32
CA SER A 522 -16.65 -25.91 18.94
C SER A 522 -15.15 -26.15 19.15
N VAL A 523 -14.29 -25.65 18.25
CA VAL A 523 -12.82 -25.71 18.40
C VAL A 523 -12.41 -24.91 19.62
N LEU A 524 -12.85 -23.66 19.72
CA LEU A 524 -12.52 -22.77 20.84
C LEU A 524 -13.03 -23.33 22.17
N MET A 525 -14.23 -23.91 22.20
CA MET A 525 -14.78 -24.56 23.39
C MET A 525 -13.94 -25.77 23.83
N LYS A 526 -13.43 -26.60 22.91
CA LYS A 526 -12.52 -27.70 23.28
C LYS A 526 -11.22 -27.19 23.91
N PHE A 527 -10.65 -26.10 23.41
CA PHE A 527 -9.46 -25.48 24.04
C PHE A 527 -9.77 -24.93 25.44
N LYS A 528 -10.94 -24.29 25.60
CA LYS A 528 -11.44 -23.81 26.90
C LYS A 528 -11.56 -24.94 27.92
N GLU A 529 -12.16 -26.07 27.52
CA GLU A 529 -12.44 -27.20 28.41
C GLU A 529 -11.18 -28.03 28.74
N LYS A 530 -10.39 -28.40 27.72
CA LYS A 530 -9.25 -29.31 27.89
C LYS A 530 -8.01 -28.63 28.47
N ASN A 531 -7.77 -27.37 28.14
CA ASN A 531 -6.57 -26.64 28.59
C ASN A 531 -6.85 -25.61 29.68
N LYS A 532 -8.11 -25.45 30.10
CA LYS A 532 -8.54 -24.40 31.02
C LYS A 532 -8.15 -22.99 30.56
N MET A 533 -8.14 -22.76 29.25
CA MET A 533 -7.89 -21.44 28.69
C MET A 533 -9.00 -20.47 29.09
N ASN A 534 -8.61 -19.23 29.38
CA ASN A 534 -9.55 -18.16 29.67
C ASN A 534 -10.21 -17.70 28.38
N HIS A 535 -11.42 -17.12 28.48
CA HIS A 535 -12.09 -16.56 27.29
C HIS A 535 -11.22 -15.49 26.61
N ASP A 536 -10.43 -14.72 27.37
CA ASP A 536 -9.51 -13.71 26.85
C ASP A 536 -8.34 -14.29 26.03
N GLU A 537 -8.14 -15.61 26.03
CA GLU A 537 -7.15 -16.29 25.22
C GLU A 537 -7.76 -16.86 23.92
N LEU A 538 -9.08 -16.72 23.74
CA LEU A 538 -9.82 -17.29 22.62
C LEU A 538 -10.34 -16.17 21.71
N VAL A 539 -10.14 -16.36 20.40
CA VAL A 539 -10.40 -15.38 19.34
C VAL A 539 -11.34 -16.01 18.32
N TYR A 540 -12.55 -15.46 18.20
CA TYR A 540 -13.49 -15.90 17.17
C TYR A 540 -13.23 -15.15 15.86
N ARG A 541 -13.05 -15.85 14.74
CA ARG A 541 -12.84 -15.22 13.44
C ARG A 541 -14.10 -15.36 12.59
N VAL A 542 -14.59 -14.25 12.06
CA VAL A 542 -15.72 -14.24 11.12
C VAL A 542 -15.17 -14.42 9.70
N ASP A 543 -15.64 -15.44 8.98
CA ASP A 543 -15.17 -15.75 7.62
C ASP A 543 -15.75 -14.80 6.55
N ASP A 544 -16.98 -14.33 6.75
CA ASP A 544 -17.67 -13.48 5.79
C ASP A 544 -17.56 -11.98 6.10
N ASN A 545 -17.70 -11.17 5.05
CA ASN A 545 -17.95 -9.75 5.24
C ASN A 545 -19.38 -9.59 5.77
N ILE A 546 -19.51 -8.99 6.94
CA ILE A 546 -20.78 -8.73 7.63
C ILE A 546 -21.02 -7.22 7.82
N ARG A 547 -22.29 -6.81 7.87
CA ARG A 547 -22.67 -5.40 8.12
C ARG A 547 -23.05 -5.09 9.57
N ASP A 548 -23.49 -6.10 10.31
CA ASP A 548 -23.96 -6.00 11.71
C ASP A 548 -23.85 -7.38 12.37
N VAL A 549 -23.97 -7.43 13.70
CA VAL A 549 -24.00 -8.65 14.51
C VAL A 549 -25.21 -8.61 15.43
N ALA A 550 -26.05 -9.64 15.41
CA ALA A 550 -27.20 -9.73 16.32
C ALA A 550 -26.76 -9.76 17.79
N ASP A 551 -27.53 -9.13 18.69
CA ASP A 551 -27.21 -9.12 20.14
C ASP A 551 -27.17 -10.54 20.73
N SER A 552 -27.99 -11.47 20.19
CA SER A 552 -27.95 -12.90 20.52
C SER A 552 -26.61 -13.52 20.15
N ALA A 553 -26.09 -13.25 18.95
CA ALA A 553 -24.79 -13.72 18.49
C ALA A 553 -23.65 -13.14 19.33
N ILE A 554 -23.67 -11.83 19.63
CA ILE A 554 -22.68 -11.20 20.53
C ILE A 554 -22.67 -11.89 21.90
N LYS A 555 -23.85 -12.11 22.49
CA LYS A 555 -23.99 -12.79 23.78
C LYS A 555 -23.42 -14.21 23.73
N ASP A 556 -23.65 -14.93 22.63
CA ASP A 556 -23.10 -16.27 22.45
C ASP A 556 -21.58 -16.26 22.30
N ILE A 557 -21.03 -15.39 21.45
CA ILE A 557 -19.58 -15.21 21.25
C ILE A 557 -18.87 -14.95 22.57
N LYS A 558 -19.40 -14.03 23.40
CA LYS A 558 -18.82 -13.70 24.70
C LYS A 558 -18.75 -14.88 25.67
N ASN A 559 -19.56 -15.92 25.48
CA ASN A 559 -19.49 -17.09 26.34
C ASN A 559 -18.21 -17.91 26.09
N PHE A 560 -17.60 -17.81 24.91
CA PHE A 560 -16.45 -18.62 24.54
C PHE A 560 -15.21 -17.83 24.10
N ALA A 561 -15.33 -16.59 23.64
CA ALA A 561 -14.22 -15.77 23.17
C ALA A 561 -14.24 -14.36 23.78
N GLY A 562 -13.05 -13.81 24.03
CA GLY A 562 -12.82 -12.42 24.49
C GLY A 562 -12.41 -11.48 23.37
N SER A 563 -12.04 -12.01 22.21
CA SER A 563 -11.68 -11.23 21.02
C SER A 563 -12.42 -11.74 19.79
N ILE A 564 -12.63 -10.86 18.81
CA ILE A 564 -13.23 -11.16 17.52
C ILE A 564 -12.38 -10.58 16.39
N VAL A 565 -12.22 -11.33 15.30
CA VAL A 565 -11.59 -10.89 14.05
C VAL A 565 -12.66 -10.68 13.00
N ILE A 566 -12.66 -9.50 12.37
CA ILE A 566 -13.54 -9.15 11.26
C ILE A 566 -12.76 -8.59 10.08
N SER A 567 -13.36 -8.66 8.89
CA SER A 567 -12.78 -8.08 7.67
C SER A 567 -12.82 -6.55 7.69
N LYS A 568 -11.82 -5.90 7.09
CA LYS A 568 -11.83 -4.44 6.87
C LYS A 568 -13.04 -3.96 6.07
N LYS A 569 -13.58 -4.82 5.18
CA LYS A 569 -14.80 -4.55 4.41
C LYS A 569 -16.07 -4.55 5.28
N SER A 570 -16.04 -5.19 6.45
CA SER A 570 -17.16 -5.12 7.40
C SER A 570 -17.24 -3.77 8.10
N VAL A 571 -16.10 -3.10 8.28
CA VAL A 571 -16.01 -1.79 8.93
C VAL A 571 -16.26 -0.68 7.91
N PHE A 572 -15.54 -0.71 6.79
CA PHE A 572 -15.71 0.20 5.66
C PHE A 572 -16.11 -0.58 4.42
N PRO A 573 -17.42 -0.76 4.15
CA PRO A 573 -17.89 -1.36 2.92
C PRO A 573 -17.60 -0.41 1.75
N TYR A 574 -16.93 -0.91 0.72
CA TYR A 574 -16.63 -0.16 -0.48
C TYR A 574 -17.01 -0.92 -1.74
N LYS A 575 -17.26 -0.16 -2.80
CA LYS A 575 -17.70 -0.65 -4.10
C LYS A 575 -16.96 0.04 -5.21
N GLY A 576 -16.40 -0.73 -6.15
CA GLY A 576 -15.49 -0.17 -7.16
C GLY A 576 -14.39 0.67 -6.51
N PHE A 577 -13.90 0.21 -5.35
CA PHE A 577 -12.90 0.88 -4.50
C PHE A 577 -13.36 2.17 -3.79
N ILE A 578 -14.64 2.55 -3.82
CA ILE A 578 -15.15 3.75 -3.12
C ILE A 578 -16.05 3.37 -1.96
N ILE A 579 -15.83 4.00 -0.82
CA ILE A 579 -16.70 3.84 0.35
C ILE A 579 -18.01 4.58 0.07
N LEU A 580 -19.14 3.86 0.10
CA LEU A 580 -20.45 4.41 -0.25
C LEU A 580 -21.22 4.98 0.94
N GLU A 581 -20.94 4.47 2.14
CA GLU A 581 -21.61 4.84 3.37
C GLU A 581 -20.56 5.21 4.43
N LYS A 582 -20.95 5.99 5.43
CA LYS A 582 -20.07 6.19 6.61
C LYS A 582 -19.76 4.84 7.27
N GLU A 583 -18.71 4.80 8.09
CA GLU A 583 -18.32 3.60 8.83
C GLU A 583 -19.52 2.83 9.40
N THR A 584 -19.47 1.50 9.35
CA THR A 584 -20.50 0.70 10.03
C THR A 584 -20.29 0.81 11.54
N ASN A 585 -21.38 0.67 12.30
CA ASN A 585 -21.30 0.65 13.76
C ASN A 585 -20.85 -0.71 14.33
N ILE A 586 -20.37 -1.62 13.49
CA ILE A 586 -20.09 -3.01 13.90
C ILE A 586 -18.97 -3.09 14.93
N ALA A 587 -17.87 -2.36 14.68
CA ALA A 587 -16.71 -2.37 15.57
C ALA A 587 -17.08 -1.73 16.91
N SER A 588 -17.75 -0.58 16.91
CA SER A 588 -18.18 0.10 18.13
C SER A 588 -19.20 -0.72 18.92
N LYS A 589 -20.11 -1.45 18.26
CA LYS A 589 -21.06 -2.38 18.89
C LYS A 589 -20.36 -3.57 19.55
N LEU A 590 -19.40 -4.20 18.88
CA LEU A 590 -18.61 -5.31 19.42
C LEU A 590 -17.76 -4.85 20.62
N LYS A 591 -17.10 -3.69 20.51
CA LYS A 591 -16.28 -3.11 21.58
C LYS A 591 -17.10 -2.73 22.81
N SER A 592 -18.23 -2.03 22.63
CA SER A 592 -19.12 -1.66 23.75
C SER A 592 -19.71 -2.88 24.45
N SER A 593 -19.76 -4.02 23.77
CA SER A 593 -20.14 -5.32 24.35
C SER A 593 -19.01 -5.98 25.15
N GLY A 594 -17.79 -5.44 25.13
CA GLY A 594 -16.63 -5.94 25.87
C GLY A 594 -15.74 -6.92 25.11
N LEU A 595 -15.93 -7.08 23.79
CA LEU A 595 -15.01 -7.85 22.94
C LEU A 595 -13.87 -6.96 22.44
N ARG A 596 -12.66 -7.50 22.38
CA ARG A 596 -11.57 -6.86 21.62
C ARG A 596 -11.76 -7.12 20.14
N VAL A 597 -11.64 -6.08 19.32
CA VAL A 597 -11.87 -6.15 17.88
C VAL A 597 -10.54 -6.07 17.14
N TYR A 598 -10.19 -7.15 16.46
CA TYR A 598 -9.08 -7.21 15.52
C TYR A 598 -9.62 -7.14 14.09
N VAL A 599 -8.93 -6.41 13.21
CA VAL A 599 -9.35 -6.28 11.82
C VAL A 599 -8.29 -6.84 10.88
N GLU A 600 -8.72 -7.65 9.93
CA GLU A 600 -7.89 -8.19 8.85
C GLU A 600 -8.46 -7.84 7.46
N ARG A 601 -7.67 -7.80 6.39
CA ARG A 601 -6.22 -7.88 6.31
C ARG A 601 -5.70 -6.57 5.75
N PHE A 602 -4.73 -5.97 6.42
CA PHE A 602 -4.05 -4.77 5.95
C PHE A 602 -2.86 -5.15 5.08
N SER A 603 -2.78 -4.54 3.91
CA SER A 603 -1.79 -4.79 2.86
C SER A 603 -1.24 -3.46 2.34
N ASN A 604 -0.05 -3.44 1.75
CA ASN A 604 0.52 -2.21 1.18
C ASN A 604 0.19 -2.05 -0.32
N GLU A 605 -0.21 -3.12 -1.01
CA GLU A 605 -0.57 -3.09 -2.42
C GLU A 605 -1.77 -2.15 -2.65
N CYS A 606 -1.61 -1.12 -3.50
CA CYS A 606 -2.58 -0.03 -3.68
C CYS A 606 -3.99 -0.49 -4.04
N VAL A 607 -4.13 -1.54 -4.84
CA VAL A 607 -5.44 -2.10 -5.23
C VAL A 607 -6.21 -2.74 -4.08
N THR A 608 -5.59 -2.89 -2.90
CA THR A 608 -6.29 -3.41 -1.72
C THR A 608 -6.99 -2.31 -0.93
N HIS A 609 -6.74 -1.04 -1.23
CA HIS A 609 -7.27 0.11 -0.50
C HIS A 609 -8.52 0.66 -1.18
N ALA A 610 -9.40 1.25 -0.37
CA ALA A 610 -10.41 2.14 -0.91
C ALA A 610 -9.77 3.49 -1.28
N PHE A 611 -10.28 4.10 -2.34
CA PHE A 611 -9.91 5.43 -2.84
C PHE A 611 -10.05 6.54 -1.77
N ASP A 612 -10.95 6.38 -0.80
CA ASP A 612 -11.07 7.25 0.37
C ASP A 612 -9.80 7.31 1.23
N PHE A 613 -8.93 6.30 1.15
CA PHE A 613 -7.61 6.29 1.79
C PHE A 613 -6.48 6.77 0.87
N TYR A 614 -6.81 7.22 -0.34
CA TYR A 614 -5.89 7.77 -1.33
C TYR A 614 -4.73 6.82 -1.69
N ASP A 615 -5.01 5.52 -1.72
CA ASP A 615 -4.02 4.45 -1.93
C ASP A 615 -2.81 4.53 -0.96
N ASP A 616 -3.00 5.13 0.23
CA ASP A 616 -1.98 5.22 1.28
C ASP A 616 -2.34 4.27 2.43
N PRO A 617 -1.58 3.16 2.63
CA PRO A 617 -1.85 2.24 3.73
C PRO A 617 -1.70 2.89 5.10
N THR A 618 -0.93 3.98 5.22
CA THR A 618 -0.80 4.73 6.47
C THR A 618 -2.08 5.48 6.81
N LEU A 619 -2.82 5.96 5.80
CA LEU A 619 -4.12 6.63 6.00
C LEU A 619 -5.23 5.62 6.28
N GLU A 620 -5.22 4.45 5.62
CA GLU A 620 -6.13 3.34 5.97
C GLU A 620 -5.96 2.99 7.45
N ILE A 621 -4.72 2.74 7.90
CA ILE A 621 -4.42 2.47 9.31
C ILE A 621 -4.90 3.61 10.23
N ASP A 622 -4.71 4.87 9.84
CA ASP A 622 -5.12 6.04 10.64
C ASP A 622 -6.63 6.05 10.89
N SER A 623 -7.44 5.77 9.87
CA SER A 623 -8.90 5.70 9.98
C SER A 623 -9.33 4.57 10.91
N PHE A 624 -8.78 3.37 10.77
CA PHE A 624 -9.14 2.26 11.65
C PHE A 624 -8.68 2.47 13.11
N VAL A 625 -7.52 3.08 13.33
CA VAL A 625 -6.95 3.23 14.68
C VAL A 625 -7.52 4.43 15.42
N ARG A 626 -7.77 5.56 14.75
CA ARG A 626 -8.26 6.78 15.42
C ARG A 626 -9.76 7.00 15.31
N ASP A 627 -10.36 6.69 14.16
CA ASP A 627 -11.79 6.89 13.95
C ASP A 627 -12.57 5.73 14.58
N VAL A 628 -12.34 4.53 14.07
CA VAL A 628 -13.02 3.29 14.51
C VAL A 628 -12.52 2.82 15.89
N GLN A 629 -11.28 3.15 16.23
CA GLN A 629 -10.60 2.77 17.47
C GLN A 629 -10.56 1.26 17.70
N ILE A 630 -10.15 0.48 16.70
CA ILE A 630 -9.99 -0.99 16.84
C ILE A 630 -8.87 -1.36 17.84
N ASP A 631 -8.83 -2.61 18.32
CA ASP A 631 -7.85 -3.06 19.33
C ASP A 631 -6.60 -3.71 18.72
N GLY A 632 -6.68 -4.15 17.46
CA GLY A 632 -5.54 -4.75 16.76
C GLY A 632 -5.72 -4.83 15.25
N ILE A 633 -4.59 -4.86 14.56
CA ILE A 633 -4.47 -4.99 13.10
C ILE A 633 -3.77 -6.30 12.78
N ILE A 634 -4.35 -7.07 11.86
CA ILE A 634 -3.72 -8.24 11.25
C ILE A 634 -3.21 -7.84 9.86
N THR A 635 -1.90 -7.95 9.64
CA THR A 635 -1.26 -7.41 8.44
C THR A 635 -0.15 -8.29 7.84
N ASP A 636 -0.05 -8.25 6.52
CA ASP A 636 1.04 -8.86 5.76
C ASP A 636 2.35 -8.03 5.85
N PHE A 637 2.27 -6.76 6.29
CA PHE A 637 3.38 -5.78 6.35
C PHE A 637 3.50 -5.09 7.72
N PRO A 638 4.01 -5.78 8.77
CA PRO A 638 4.09 -5.22 10.12
C PRO A 638 4.83 -3.87 10.22
N ALA A 639 5.83 -3.63 9.37
CA ALA A 639 6.64 -2.41 9.37
C ALA A 639 5.81 -1.14 9.15
N THR A 640 4.78 -1.21 8.29
CA THR A 640 3.88 -0.08 8.00
C THR A 640 3.15 0.38 9.26
N THR A 641 2.51 -0.57 9.97
CA THR A 641 1.79 -0.29 11.21
C THR A 641 2.72 0.09 12.36
N ALA A 642 3.90 -0.52 12.45
CA ALA A 642 4.90 -0.16 13.46
C ALA A 642 5.44 1.26 13.27
N ARG A 643 5.66 1.70 12.02
CA ARG A 643 5.98 3.11 11.71
C ARG A 643 4.81 4.02 12.10
N TYR A 644 3.58 3.64 11.76
CA TYR A 644 2.38 4.39 12.13
C TYR A 644 2.27 4.62 13.65
N ARG A 645 2.56 3.60 14.49
CA ARG A 645 2.55 3.75 15.96
C ARG A 645 3.45 4.88 16.48
N LYS A 646 4.52 5.20 15.75
CA LYS A 646 5.52 6.20 16.11
C LYS A 646 5.32 7.55 15.42
N ASN A 647 4.18 7.73 14.73
CA ASN A 647 3.74 8.97 14.11
C ASN A 647 3.76 10.15 15.10
N LYS A 648 4.51 11.22 14.78
CA LYS A 648 4.58 12.45 15.60
C LYS A 648 3.29 13.28 15.58
N CYS A 649 2.51 13.19 14.50
CA CYS A 649 1.27 13.92 14.29
C CYS A 649 0.03 13.18 14.81
N TYR A 650 0.19 12.14 15.65
CA TYR A 650 -0.95 11.38 16.17
C TYR A 650 -1.88 12.31 16.96
N GLY A 651 -3.09 12.56 16.44
CA GLY A 651 -4.04 13.51 17.02
C GLY A 651 -3.87 14.98 16.58
N GLU A 652 -2.81 15.33 15.84
CA GLU A 652 -2.57 16.71 15.38
C GLU A 652 -3.24 17.00 14.04
N PHE A 653 -3.28 16.02 13.13
CA PHE A 653 -4.01 16.14 11.87
C PHE A 653 -5.46 15.64 11.99
N GLY A 654 -6.34 16.28 11.20
CA GLY A 654 -7.72 15.84 11.02
C GLY A 654 -7.78 14.39 10.54
N LEU A 655 -8.89 13.72 10.87
CA LEU A 655 -9.15 12.38 10.38
C LEU A 655 -9.43 12.42 8.87
N THR A 656 -8.99 11.40 8.15
CA THR A 656 -9.39 11.19 6.76
C THR A 656 -10.89 10.94 6.71
N THR A 657 -11.62 11.77 5.98
CA THR A 657 -13.07 11.63 5.81
C THR A 657 -13.39 10.46 4.88
N THR A 658 -14.06 9.43 5.40
CA THR A 658 -14.51 8.28 4.61
C THR A 658 -15.97 8.41 4.20
N GLY A 659 -16.31 8.03 2.97
CA GLY A 659 -17.69 8.03 2.46
C GLY A 659 -18.18 9.40 1.95
N GLU A 660 -17.32 10.43 1.98
CA GLU A 660 -17.66 11.76 1.46
C GLU A 660 -17.23 11.96 0.00
N LEU A 661 -16.25 11.19 -0.47
CA LEU A 661 -15.78 11.26 -1.85
C LEU A 661 -16.90 11.01 -2.86
N ILE A 662 -17.85 10.15 -2.52
CA ILE A 662 -19.02 9.83 -3.36
C ILE A 662 -19.85 11.07 -3.71
N THR A 663 -19.82 12.12 -2.88
CA THR A 663 -20.58 13.35 -3.13
C THR A 663 -20.03 14.17 -4.30
N PHE A 664 -18.79 13.92 -4.70
CA PHE A 664 -18.15 14.53 -5.87
C PHE A 664 -18.30 13.68 -7.14
N ALA A 665 -18.87 12.48 -7.03
CA ALA A 665 -19.01 11.56 -8.15
C ALA A 665 -20.05 12.05 -9.17
N ASN A 666 -19.81 11.73 -10.43
CA ASN A 666 -20.82 11.79 -11.48
C ASN A 666 -21.86 10.68 -11.26
N PRO A 667 -23.13 11.02 -10.96
CA PRO A 667 -24.16 10.02 -10.65
C PRO A 667 -24.39 9.01 -11.79
N MET A 668 -24.09 9.37 -13.03
CA MET A 668 -24.24 8.50 -14.20
C MET A 668 -23.15 7.44 -14.31
N LEU A 669 -22.02 7.62 -13.62
CA LEU A 669 -20.86 6.73 -13.65
C LEU A 669 -20.79 5.81 -12.42
N LEU A 670 -21.68 6.03 -11.44
CA LEU A 670 -21.75 5.21 -10.24
C LEU A 670 -22.13 3.77 -10.59
N PRO A 671 -21.47 2.76 -10.01
CA PRO A 671 -21.81 1.38 -10.27
C PRO A 671 -23.22 1.03 -9.73
N PRO A 672 -23.91 -0.01 -10.25
CA PRO A 672 -25.27 -0.40 -9.84
C PRO A 672 -25.33 -0.89 -8.39
N ALA A 673 -26.30 -0.46 -7.58
CA ALA A 673 -26.41 -0.82 -6.16
C ALA A 673 -26.21 -2.33 -5.89
N GLU A 674 -25.35 -2.67 -4.94
CA GLU A 674 -25.11 -4.06 -4.51
C GLU A 674 -25.95 -4.39 -3.28
N ALA A 675 -26.23 -5.67 -3.07
CA ALA A 675 -26.88 -6.10 -1.85
C ALA A 675 -25.96 -5.82 -0.65
N PRO A 676 -26.49 -5.32 0.48
CA PRO A 676 -25.68 -5.11 1.66
C PRO A 676 -25.16 -6.45 2.18
N TYR A 677 -23.99 -6.42 2.82
CA TYR A 677 -23.44 -7.60 3.47
C TYR A 677 -24.44 -8.21 4.49
N PRO A 678 -24.45 -9.53 4.70
CA PRO A 678 -25.32 -10.15 5.69
C PRO A 678 -25.03 -9.65 7.11
N ALA A 679 -25.99 -9.80 8.01
CA ALA A 679 -25.73 -9.65 9.45
C ALA A 679 -25.32 -11.02 10.02
N LEU A 680 -24.42 -11.04 10.99
CA LEU A 680 -24.05 -12.26 11.71
C LEU A 680 -25.12 -12.59 12.75
N LEU A 681 -25.79 -13.73 12.58
CA LEU A 681 -26.86 -14.22 13.44
C LEU A 681 -26.35 -15.35 14.34
N ASP A 682 -27.15 -15.72 15.35
CA ASP A 682 -26.81 -16.84 16.24
C ASP A 682 -26.74 -18.18 15.51
N SER A 683 -27.53 -18.36 14.44
CA SER A 683 -27.46 -19.53 13.56
C SER A 683 -26.11 -19.68 12.86
N ASP A 684 -25.42 -18.57 12.63
CA ASP A 684 -24.15 -18.54 11.89
C ASP A 684 -22.96 -18.86 12.82
N VAL A 685 -23.16 -18.65 14.13
CA VAL A 685 -22.18 -18.99 15.19
C VAL A 685 -22.44 -20.39 15.77
N THR A 686 -23.66 -20.90 15.59
CA THR A 686 -24.07 -22.21 16.10
C THR A 686 -23.72 -23.31 15.12
N GLU A 687 -22.79 -24.17 15.52
CA GLU A 687 -22.33 -25.30 14.70
C GLU A 687 -22.48 -26.64 15.46
N PRO A 688 -22.48 -27.77 14.72
CA PRO A 688 -22.45 -29.10 15.33
C PRO A 688 -21.22 -29.31 16.24
N PRO A 689 -21.30 -30.19 17.25
CA PRO A 689 -20.16 -30.49 18.09
C PRO A 689 -19.04 -31.14 17.28
N LEU A 690 -17.78 -30.77 17.57
CA LEU A 690 -16.63 -31.39 16.94
C LEU A 690 -16.62 -32.91 17.12
N PRO A 691 -16.48 -33.68 16.03
CA PRO A 691 -16.37 -35.13 16.05
C PRO A 691 -15.32 -35.64 17.04
N GLU A 692 -15.57 -36.81 17.61
CA GLU A 692 -14.60 -37.50 18.46
C GLU A 692 -13.62 -38.31 17.59
N ALA A 693 -12.33 -38.27 17.94
CA ALA A 693 -11.32 -39.07 17.29
C ALA A 693 -11.56 -40.56 17.61
N ARG A 694 -12.16 -41.30 16.67
CA ARG A 694 -12.26 -42.76 16.79
C ARG A 694 -10.88 -43.38 16.64
N SER A 695 -10.45 -44.17 17.62
CA SER A 695 -9.30 -45.06 17.49
C SER A 695 -9.63 -46.12 16.42
N GLN A 696 -9.02 -46.03 15.24
CA GLN A 696 -9.13 -47.11 14.26
C GLN A 696 -8.50 -48.39 14.84
N PRO A 697 -9.18 -49.56 14.78
CA PRO A 697 -8.55 -50.84 15.10
C PRO A 697 -7.40 -51.12 14.13
N PRO A 698 -6.36 -51.88 14.53
CA PRO A 698 -5.27 -52.24 13.65
C PRO A 698 -5.81 -52.96 12.40
N ALA A 699 -5.35 -52.54 11.22
CA ALA A 699 -5.77 -53.09 9.95
C ALA A 699 -5.63 -54.62 9.94
N SER A 700 -6.75 -55.32 9.76
CA SER A 700 -6.76 -56.76 9.52
C SER A 700 -6.12 -57.05 8.15
N SER A 701 -5.18 -58.00 8.13
CA SER A 701 -4.48 -58.50 6.95
C SER A 701 -5.44 -58.80 5.78
N PRO A 702 -5.06 -58.52 4.52
CA PRO A 702 -5.96 -58.71 3.40
C PRO A 702 -6.22 -60.21 3.16
N SER A 703 -7.50 -60.61 3.25
CA SER A 703 -7.97 -61.89 2.75
C SER A 703 -7.99 -61.86 1.21
N LYS A 704 -7.36 -62.84 0.59
CA LYS A 704 -7.46 -63.13 -0.85
C LYS A 704 -8.94 -63.22 -1.26
N ALA A 705 -9.35 -62.40 -2.23
CA ALA A 705 -10.61 -62.57 -2.94
C ALA A 705 -10.35 -62.45 -4.46
N GLU A 706 -10.96 -63.38 -5.18
CA GLU A 706 -10.68 -63.80 -6.54
C GLU A 706 -11.01 -62.75 -7.62
N GLU A 707 -10.20 -62.81 -8.67
CA GLU A 707 -10.35 -62.11 -9.94
C GLU A 707 -11.68 -62.51 -10.62
N LYS A 708 -12.55 -61.53 -10.89
CA LYS A 708 -13.60 -61.66 -11.90
C LYS A 708 -13.40 -60.60 -12.97
N ALA A 709 -13.10 -61.08 -14.18
CA ALA A 709 -13.06 -60.27 -15.39
C ALA A 709 -14.45 -59.68 -15.69
N ILE A 710 -14.47 -58.38 -16.00
CA ILE A 710 -15.64 -57.71 -16.58
C ILE A 710 -15.25 -57.29 -18.00
N GLU A 711 -15.93 -57.89 -18.99
CA GLU A 711 -15.88 -57.51 -20.40
C GLU A 711 -16.49 -56.12 -20.60
N VAL A 712 -15.79 -55.26 -21.33
CA VAL A 712 -16.27 -53.93 -21.74
C VAL A 712 -16.80 -54.01 -23.19
N PRO A 713 -18.03 -53.55 -23.49
CA PRO A 713 -18.58 -53.61 -24.84
C PRO A 713 -17.88 -52.63 -25.81
N PHE A 714 -17.64 -53.12 -27.02
CA PHE A 714 -16.86 -52.53 -28.11
C PHE A 714 -17.45 -51.25 -28.78
N ALA A 715 -18.29 -50.47 -28.11
CA ALA A 715 -19.00 -49.32 -28.69
C ALA A 715 -18.46 -47.94 -28.30
N PHE A 716 -17.44 -47.83 -27.44
CA PHE A 716 -16.87 -46.54 -27.00
C PHE A 716 -15.50 -46.19 -27.62
N ILE A 717 -14.97 -47.02 -28.52
CA ILE A 717 -13.64 -46.82 -29.15
C ILE A 717 -13.70 -46.00 -30.46
N ALA A 718 -14.89 -45.64 -30.95
CA ALA A 718 -15.04 -44.98 -32.26
C ALA A 718 -15.38 -43.47 -32.24
N MET A 719 -15.31 -42.77 -31.09
CA MET A 719 -15.62 -41.32 -31.03
C MET A 719 -14.47 -40.42 -30.54
N ALA A 720 -13.23 -40.92 -30.50
CA ALA A 720 -12.06 -40.18 -30.02
C ALA A 720 -10.97 -39.91 -31.09
N ILE A 721 -11.23 -40.18 -32.38
CA ILE A 721 -10.22 -40.02 -33.45
C ILE A 721 -10.52 -38.86 -34.43
N LEU A 722 -11.59 -38.07 -34.25
CA LEU A 722 -11.97 -37.05 -35.24
C LEU A 722 -12.14 -35.60 -34.74
N VAL A 723 -11.46 -35.22 -33.65
CA VAL A 723 -11.32 -33.79 -33.27
C VAL A 723 -9.88 -33.49 -32.81
N CYS A 724 -8.91 -33.79 -33.68
CA CYS A 724 -7.50 -33.37 -33.52
C CYS A 724 -6.94 -32.70 -34.77
N PHE A 725 -7.80 -32.09 -35.60
CA PHE A 725 -7.37 -31.14 -36.63
C PHE A 725 -8.26 -29.91 -36.54
N PHE A 726 -7.64 -28.73 -36.68
CA PHE A 726 -8.15 -27.37 -36.39
C PHE A 726 -8.12 -27.05 -34.88
N ILE A 727 -7.28 -26.16 -34.35
CA ILE A 727 -6.94 -24.81 -34.82
C ILE A 727 -5.49 -24.46 -34.40
N SER A 728 -4.68 -24.11 -35.40
CA SER A 728 -3.54 -23.20 -35.27
C SER A 728 -3.80 -22.06 -36.26
N VAL A 729 -4.08 -20.86 -35.75
CA VAL A 729 -3.73 -19.52 -36.29
C VAL A 729 -3.63 -18.59 -35.10
#